data_AF-A0A117L2C7-F1
#
_entry.id   AF-A0A117L2C7-F1
#
_cell.length_a   1.000
_cell.length_b   1.000
_cell.length_c   1.000
_cell.angle_alpha   90.00
_cell.angle_beta   90.00
_cell.angle_gamma   90.00
#
_symmetry.space_group_name_H-M   'P 1'
#
loop_
_entity.id
_entity.type
_entity.pdbx_description
1 polymer ?
#
loop_
_entity_poly.entity_id
_entity_poly.type
_entity_poly.pdbx_seq_one_letter_code
_entity_poly.pdbx_strand_id
1 'polypeptide(L)'
;GVVFSPERSSRATEEVCRRFLKIHGIEPHLETREPSFDSREIRIPYIHRKEELIKRDIETSQKFPLFILITGEQRVGKTKLASVLVDELRERGYMIHQISSLEDLRVWYDASDELDLLTKLDDGQKKVILIDDLFEGSDLLSFLEEFSGLSTITKIIVLTTSTKAFQFFHKVYRLSPFTVEETRIFLERAIGKISEDQVKLIHSLSKGLPGYMVELLKFFNKSNLRENIVGIFKPLLRELDSPEIRELSVLGQKFTGTELKVLEKITGKDYHDTLMSAYDSGVITTEEGLYRFALREFWKYYYNKLSENKKKNLHEKLFENLPDDLAIKHALSLEDPKLKFFYVLRYVRKHFWDYEKTRSLIEYLRRLEEFFEKPYYSIESLKMKLIFRIDPLGVEKENFHFRRFKTLREIDVESILQKDSLSYYDLYNLVVLSRFHIRAGKKAPQEILNTIKRELKEKNFSTRERLYLKAHLLYDLFSSTEDREALKEMMNIATSEGFLDLQVMGYRALGVLSRTRAMSNYYFHHSLELSRKIDPSLSIVDESNLTWSLLYEGKITNFLVQLERLRKQARLFEDMPILSYTYFLEGLYYIHKKDFQKAEEVFRTELELEERHGIERRALRGLVINYLFSGDVESAKSLLEKDEPEFDRFGFDFLKRLVLAKDDSELLKIWKERLETPQKFFNEEIAYVFTERLAKLDPEGFEDFLLELERENVENSSNLTLALVYETFYKFYSALGENFKAKRYLRRAIFVYNLIGLREVSVKLEVEEKTQIEEKKAPFYLLLGFIETEKEFSDMMEFASARLSEVIPYEVFSIRIIERTTKKVMEEYSTSPITPPMEKDFLEISPFRTVMSFHLDMKHDMIVGVETNLECDEKTAWELVETLEQFGNILTTILRERLYRDRSMKDPLTGVLSRWYFMERLEEEAYKSSRYKSPLSIIMCDADDFKKINDQFGHVAGDKTLGWLGRKMKSVLRKSDLVGRYGGEEFIIALPGTSLEEAKIVAEKLRKAVMEDPENTYHITLSFGVAEYKNGEDPFETIKRADEALYLAKTLGKNSVVTEKVLSRRSS
;
A
#
# COMPACT_ATOMS: atom_id res chain seq x y z
N GLY A 1 -63.95 17.81 -9.14
CA GLY A 1 -65.10 17.66 -8.22
C GLY A 1 -65.36 16.21 -7.94
N VAL A 2 -65.28 15.80 -6.66
CA VAL A 2 -65.86 14.58 -6.07
C VAL A 2 -66.31 14.99 -4.66
N VAL A 3 -67.57 14.73 -4.32
CA VAL A 3 -68.19 15.06 -3.02
C VAL A 3 -68.12 13.83 -2.12
N PHE A 4 -67.65 14.01 -0.87
CA PHE A 4 -67.89 13.04 0.21
C PHE A 4 -68.80 13.67 1.26
N SER A 5 -69.85 12.93 1.61
CA SER A 5 -70.85 13.26 2.63
C SER A 5 -70.26 13.20 4.05
N PRO A 6 -70.71 14.04 4.99
CA PRO A 6 -70.33 13.95 6.39
C PRO A 6 -71.37 13.14 7.17
N GLU A 7 -70.95 12.16 7.98
CA GLU A 7 -71.62 11.94 9.27
C GLU A 7 -70.87 11.02 10.26
N ARG A 8 -71.01 11.40 11.55
CA ARG A 8 -70.72 10.72 12.84
C ARG A 8 -69.25 10.71 13.29
N SER A 9 -68.85 11.23 14.46
CA SER A 9 -69.57 11.58 15.69
C SER A 9 -68.99 12.84 16.37
N SER A 10 -69.82 13.87 16.59
CA SER A 10 -69.40 15.15 17.20
C SER A 10 -69.46 15.18 18.74
N ARG A 11 -70.10 14.21 19.40
CA ARG A 11 -70.37 14.30 20.85
C ARG A 11 -69.17 14.04 21.76
N ALA A 12 -68.32 13.07 21.42
CA ALA A 12 -67.11 12.77 22.21
C ALA A 12 -66.06 13.88 22.08
N THR A 13 -65.94 14.46 20.88
CA THR A 13 -65.03 15.58 20.59
C THR A 13 -65.48 16.86 21.30
N GLU A 14 -66.78 17.14 21.36
CA GLU A 14 -67.32 18.32 22.04
C GLU A 14 -67.08 18.27 23.57
N GLU A 15 -67.14 17.08 24.17
CA GLU A 15 -66.89 16.89 25.61
C GLU A 15 -65.40 16.97 25.97
N VAL A 16 -64.53 16.48 25.08
CA VAL A 16 -63.08 16.67 25.17
C VAL A 16 -62.70 18.14 24.99
N CYS A 17 -63.32 18.84 24.05
CA CYS A 17 -63.12 20.28 23.84
C CYS A 17 -63.60 21.12 25.02
N ARG A 18 -64.75 20.80 25.64
CA ARG A 18 -65.21 21.47 26.86
C ARG A 18 -64.27 21.24 28.04
N ARG A 19 -63.73 20.03 28.22
CA ARG A 19 -62.71 19.74 29.25
C ARG A 19 -61.42 20.51 28.99
N PHE A 20 -60.98 20.57 27.75
CA PHE A 20 -59.77 21.30 27.33
C PHE A 20 -59.91 22.81 27.57
N LEU A 21 -61.04 23.42 27.22
CA LEU A 21 -61.30 24.85 27.43
C LEU A 21 -61.42 25.22 28.92
N LYS A 22 -61.97 24.32 29.73
CA LYS A 22 -62.09 24.50 31.18
C LYS A 22 -60.75 24.39 31.92
N ILE A 23 -59.84 23.52 31.43
CA ILE A 23 -58.46 23.38 31.97
C ILE A 23 -57.60 24.62 31.65
N HIS A 24 -57.99 25.42 30.65
CA HIS A 24 -57.22 26.58 30.19
C HIS A 24 -57.91 27.93 30.44
N GLY A 25 -58.94 27.96 31.30
CA GLY A 25 -59.52 29.19 31.83
C GLY A 25 -60.30 30.03 30.82
N ILE A 26 -60.79 29.43 29.73
CA ILE A 26 -61.55 30.13 28.69
C ILE A 26 -63.04 29.82 28.87
N GLU A 27 -63.82 30.79 29.34
CA GLU A 27 -65.29 30.69 29.32
C GLU A 27 -65.83 30.99 27.90
N PRO A 28 -66.69 30.12 27.33
CA PRO A 28 -67.22 30.34 26.00
C PRO A 28 -68.43 31.29 26.06
N HIS A 29 -68.23 32.57 25.76
CA HIS A 29 -69.30 33.43 25.24
C HIS A 29 -69.30 33.31 23.72
N LEU A 30 -70.06 32.34 23.20
CA LEU A 30 -70.38 32.26 21.77
C LEU A 30 -71.78 32.86 21.55
N GLU A 31 -71.85 34.15 21.25
CA GLU A 31 -72.98 34.66 20.47
C GLU A 31 -72.84 34.17 19.03
N THR A 32 -73.90 33.54 18.57
CA THR A 32 -74.10 33.00 17.23
C THR A 32 -74.08 34.09 16.17
N ARG A 33 -72.97 34.20 15.43
CA ARG A 33 -72.96 34.55 14.01
C ARG A 33 -72.00 33.63 13.28
N GLU A 34 -72.55 32.69 12.52
CA GLU A 34 -71.81 31.96 11.50
C GLU A 34 -71.29 32.96 10.45
N PRO A 35 -69.97 33.03 10.19
CA PRO A 35 -69.50 33.45 8.89
C PRO A 35 -69.61 32.23 7.96
N SER A 36 -70.64 32.22 7.11
CA SER A 36 -70.72 31.31 5.98
C SER A 36 -69.56 31.60 5.03
N PHE A 37 -68.50 30.79 5.07
CA PHE A 37 -67.57 30.71 3.96
C PHE A 37 -68.12 29.68 2.97
N ASP A 38 -68.60 30.20 1.84
CA ASP A 38 -68.96 29.46 0.65
C ASP A 38 -67.73 28.63 0.23
N SER A 39 -67.86 27.31 0.22
CA SER A 39 -66.80 26.31 -0.03
C SER A 39 -66.36 26.26 -1.50
N ARG A 40 -66.11 27.42 -2.10
CA ARG A 40 -65.52 27.51 -3.43
C ARG A 40 -64.02 27.22 -3.33
N GLU A 41 -63.57 26.28 -4.15
CA GLU A 41 -62.19 25.86 -4.37
C GLU A 41 -61.16 26.99 -4.13
N ILE A 42 -60.27 26.82 -3.14
CA ILE A 42 -59.12 27.73 -2.95
C ILE A 42 -58.26 27.63 -4.22
N ARG A 43 -58.37 28.62 -5.10
CA ARG A 43 -57.55 28.70 -6.31
C ARG A 43 -56.21 29.28 -5.93
N ILE A 44 -55.16 28.45 -5.88
CA ILE A 44 -53.81 28.92 -5.58
C ILE A 44 -53.32 29.80 -6.76
N PRO A 45 -53.17 31.12 -6.57
CA PRO A 45 -52.84 32.02 -7.66
C PRO A 45 -51.33 32.04 -7.90
N TYR A 46 -50.94 32.09 -9.17
CA TYR A 46 -49.54 32.32 -9.53
C TYR A 46 -49.24 33.82 -9.51
N ILE A 47 -48.08 34.20 -8.98
CA ILE A 47 -47.54 35.56 -9.07
C ILE A 47 -46.33 35.51 -10.00
N HIS A 48 -46.40 36.30 -11.07
CA HIS A 48 -45.29 36.47 -12.01
C HIS A 48 -44.07 37.05 -11.30
N ARG A 49 -42.90 36.50 -11.59
CA ARG A 49 -41.61 36.90 -11.04
C ARG A 49 -40.58 37.19 -12.13
N LYS A 50 -39.71 36.22 -12.43
CA LYS A 50 -38.53 36.41 -13.29
C LYS A 50 -38.68 35.72 -14.66
N GLU A 51 -39.89 35.29 -15.02
CA GLU A 51 -40.16 34.51 -16.22
C GLU A 51 -39.70 35.26 -17.48
N GLU A 52 -40.09 36.54 -17.62
CA GLU A 52 -39.75 37.36 -18.79
C GLU A 52 -38.25 37.59 -18.96
N LEU A 53 -37.50 37.70 -17.85
CA LEU A 53 -36.05 37.82 -17.87
C LEU A 53 -35.39 36.51 -18.32
N ILE A 54 -35.87 35.38 -17.79
CA ILE A 54 -35.36 34.05 -18.15
C ILE A 54 -35.65 33.76 -19.63
N LYS A 55 -36.86 34.10 -20.12
CA LYS A 55 -37.24 33.96 -21.54
C LYS A 55 -36.32 34.76 -22.45
N ARG A 56 -36.07 36.03 -22.13
CA ARG A 56 -35.17 36.89 -22.92
C ARG A 56 -33.75 36.31 -22.99
N ASP A 57 -33.24 35.77 -21.89
CA ASP A 57 -31.91 35.14 -21.87
C ASP A 57 -31.87 33.81 -22.64
N ILE A 58 -32.97 33.04 -22.66
CA ILE A 58 -33.10 31.85 -23.51
C ILE A 58 -33.11 32.25 -25.00
N GLU A 59 -33.85 33.29 -25.38
CA GLU A 59 -33.98 33.74 -26.76
C GLU A 59 -32.70 34.36 -27.33
N THR A 60 -31.91 35.01 -26.49
CA THR A 60 -30.69 35.73 -26.91
C THR A 60 -29.42 34.89 -26.80
N SER A 61 -29.48 33.68 -26.23
CA SER A 61 -28.31 32.82 -26.08
C SER A 61 -27.80 32.28 -27.43
N GLN A 62 -26.48 32.37 -27.63
CA GLN A 62 -25.77 31.79 -28.77
C GLN A 62 -25.02 30.49 -28.42
N LYS A 63 -24.99 30.10 -27.15
CA LYS A 63 -24.27 28.91 -26.66
C LYS A 63 -25.26 27.88 -26.11
N PHE A 64 -25.14 26.63 -26.59
CA PHE A 64 -25.91 25.48 -26.12
C PHE A 64 -24.97 24.29 -25.84
N PRO A 65 -25.23 23.49 -24.79
CA PRO A 65 -26.37 23.55 -23.87
C PRO A 65 -26.36 24.80 -22.96
N LEU A 66 -27.51 25.44 -22.79
CA LEU A 66 -27.69 26.62 -21.93
C LEU A 66 -28.11 26.18 -20.53
N PHE A 67 -27.31 26.53 -19.52
CA PHE A 67 -27.55 26.13 -18.13
C PHE A 67 -28.13 27.29 -17.32
N ILE A 68 -29.35 27.10 -16.82
CA ILE A 68 -30.08 28.08 -16.04
C ILE A 68 -30.40 27.52 -14.65
N LEU A 69 -29.92 28.20 -13.60
CA LEU A 69 -30.23 27.87 -12.22
C LEU A 69 -31.23 28.86 -11.63
N ILE A 70 -32.36 28.35 -11.14
CA ILE A 70 -33.29 29.08 -10.28
C ILE A 70 -32.94 28.72 -8.83
N THR A 71 -32.36 29.65 -8.09
CA THR A 71 -31.92 29.44 -6.70
C THR A 71 -32.74 30.27 -5.71
N GLY A 72 -32.73 29.89 -4.44
CA GLY A 72 -33.46 30.58 -3.37
C GLY A 72 -33.81 29.64 -2.23
N GLU A 73 -34.35 30.17 -1.14
CA GLU A 73 -34.69 29.37 0.04
C GLU A 73 -35.72 28.28 -0.26
N GLN A 74 -35.82 27.26 0.61
CA GLN A 74 -36.82 26.21 0.47
C GLN A 74 -38.23 26.81 0.49
N ARG A 75 -39.15 26.28 -0.32
CA ARG A 75 -40.55 26.75 -0.44
C ARG A 75 -40.75 28.18 -0.96
N VAL A 76 -39.70 28.85 -1.46
CA VAL A 76 -39.83 30.17 -2.08
C VAL A 76 -40.62 30.14 -3.39
N GLY A 77 -40.84 28.97 -4.01
CA GLY A 77 -41.60 28.79 -5.25
C GLY A 77 -40.76 28.58 -6.51
N LYS A 78 -39.55 28.03 -6.38
CA LYS A 78 -38.64 27.74 -7.51
C LYS A 78 -39.25 26.72 -8.49
N THR A 79 -39.73 25.59 -7.99
CA THR A 79 -40.39 24.53 -8.77
C THR A 79 -41.57 25.07 -9.57
N LYS A 80 -42.38 25.94 -8.97
CA LYS A 80 -43.55 26.50 -9.65
C LYS A 80 -43.15 27.45 -10.79
N LEU A 81 -42.11 28.26 -10.60
CA LEU A 81 -41.53 29.10 -11.66
C LEU A 81 -40.98 28.25 -12.81
N ALA A 82 -40.24 27.18 -12.49
CA ALA A 82 -39.69 26.28 -13.50
C ALA A 82 -40.80 25.58 -14.31
N SER A 83 -41.87 25.14 -13.65
CA SER A 83 -43.06 24.55 -14.31
C SER A 83 -43.73 25.52 -15.28
N VAL A 84 -43.93 26.80 -14.90
CA VAL A 84 -44.53 27.80 -15.79
C VAL A 84 -43.66 28.05 -17.02
N LEU A 85 -42.34 28.13 -16.85
CA LEU A 85 -41.40 28.28 -17.96
C LEU A 85 -41.42 27.07 -18.90
N VAL A 86 -41.53 25.87 -18.34
CA VAL A 86 -41.57 24.62 -19.11
C VAL A 86 -42.84 24.51 -19.94
N ASP A 87 -44.00 24.89 -19.40
CA ASP A 87 -45.27 24.86 -20.14
C ASP A 87 -45.21 25.79 -21.36
N GLU A 88 -44.66 26.99 -21.21
CA GLU A 88 -44.48 27.93 -22.32
C GLU A 88 -43.40 27.50 -23.33
N LEU A 89 -42.30 26.90 -22.88
CA LEU A 89 -41.27 26.35 -23.77
C LEU A 89 -41.82 25.17 -24.58
N ARG A 90 -42.71 24.36 -23.99
CA ARG A 90 -43.42 23.29 -24.69
C ARG A 90 -44.29 23.84 -25.82
N GLU A 91 -45.03 24.93 -25.60
CA GLU A 91 -45.80 25.61 -26.65
C GLU A 91 -44.93 26.13 -27.81
N ARG A 92 -43.65 26.42 -27.54
CA ARG A 92 -42.65 26.85 -28.52
C ARG A 92 -41.90 25.70 -29.19
N GLY A 93 -42.35 24.45 -28.98
CA GLY A 93 -41.85 23.26 -29.64
C GLY A 93 -40.58 22.66 -29.01
N TYR A 94 -40.31 22.92 -27.73
CA TYR A 94 -39.27 22.18 -27.00
C TYR A 94 -39.80 20.86 -26.45
N MET A 95 -39.05 19.78 -26.64
CA MET A 95 -39.27 18.53 -25.91
C MET A 95 -38.79 18.68 -24.47
N ILE A 96 -39.60 18.23 -23.51
CA ILE A 96 -39.33 18.40 -22.09
C ILE A 96 -38.98 17.04 -21.48
N HIS A 97 -37.79 16.95 -20.90
CA HIS A 97 -37.32 15.80 -20.12
C HIS A 97 -37.20 16.23 -18.67
N GLN A 98 -38.10 15.75 -17.81
CA GLN A 98 -38.00 15.99 -16.37
C GLN A 98 -37.31 14.80 -15.71
N ILE A 99 -36.25 15.06 -14.96
CA ILE A 99 -35.40 14.02 -14.35
C ILE A 99 -35.08 14.37 -12.89
N SER A 100 -34.92 13.33 -12.08
CA SER A 100 -34.42 13.42 -10.70
C SER A 100 -33.05 12.73 -10.55
N SER A 101 -32.66 11.89 -11.52
CA SER A 101 -31.37 11.21 -11.60
C SER A 101 -30.81 11.19 -13.02
N LEU A 102 -29.53 10.82 -13.17
CA LEU A 102 -28.91 10.62 -14.48
C LEU A 102 -29.47 9.38 -15.21
N GLU A 103 -29.89 8.36 -14.45
CA GLU A 103 -30.43 7.13 -15.02
C GLU A 103 -31.76 7.38 -15.74
N ASP A 104 -32.56 8.34 -15.27
CA ASP A 104 -33.81 8.74 -15.96
C ASP A 104 -33.53 9.16 -17.41
N LEU A 105 -32.47 9.94 -17.62
CA LEU A 105 -32.03 10.34 -18.97
C LEU A 105 -31.59 9.12 -19.78
N ARG A 106 -30.83 8.20 -19.19
CA ARG A 106 -30.36 6.98 -19.88
C ARG A 106 -31.51 6.09 -20.31
N VAL A 107 -32.50 5.88 -19.44
CA VAL A 107 -33.69 5.09 -19.75
C VAL A 107 -34.50 5.72 -20.88
N TRP A 108 -34.67 7.05 -20.87
CA TRP A 108 -35.43 7.75 -21.91
C TRP A 108 -34.81 7.62 -23.30
N TYR A 109 -33.47 7.55 -23.37
CA TYR A 109 -32.73 7.47 -24.63
C TYR A 109 -32.20 6.05 -24.91
N ASP A 110 -32.59 5.06 -24.11
CA ASP A 110 -32.07 3.68 -24.17
C ASP A 110 -30.54 3.66 -24.30
N ALA A 111 -29.87 4.47 -23.47
CA ALA A 111 -28.45 4.74 -23.59
C ALA A 111 -27.61 3.77 -22.76
N SER A 112 -26.68 3.08 -23.41
CA SER A 112 -25.81 2.10 -22.73
C SER A 112 -24.90 2.77 -21.70
N ASP A 113 -24.54 4.03 -21.92
CA ASP A 113 -23.61 4.82 -21.12
C ASP A 113 -23.83 6.33 -21.35
N GLU A 114 -23.06 7.17 -20.66
CA GLU A 114 -23.17 8.64 -20.75
C GLU A 114 -22.78 9.19 -22.13
N LEU A 115 -21.89 8.55 -22.88
CA LEU A 115 -21.46 9.02 -24.19
C LEU A 115 -22.51 8.72 -25.27
N ASP A 116 -23.08 7.52 -25.23
CA ASP A 116 -24.24 7.16 -26.05
C ASP A 116 -25.42 8.10 -25.73
N LEU A 117 -25.62 8.42 -24.44
CA LEU A 117 -26.61 9.40 -24.02
C LEU A 117 -26.35 10.80 -24.61
N LEU A 118 -25.12 11.31 -24.53
CA LEU A 118 -24.75 12.63 -25.08
C LEU A 118 -24.95 12.69 -26.60
N THR A 119 -24.58 11.62 -27.30
CA THR A 119 -24.75 11.51 -28.76
C THR A 119 -26.24 11.52 -29.14
N LYS A 120 -27.06 10.78 -28.39
CA LYS A 120 -28.51 10.72 -28.61
C LYS A 120 -29.23 12.01 -28.19
N LEU A 121 -28.69 12.73 -27.21
CA LEU A 121 -29.19 14.04 -26.81
C LEU A 121 -28.97 15.10 -27.91
N ASP A 122 -27.87 15.01 -28.67
CA ASP A 122 -27.50 15.98 -29.70
C ASP A 122 -28.08 15.66 -31.11
N ASP A 123 -29.36 15.31 -31.19
CA ASP A 123 -30.06 14.90 -32.43
C ASP A 123 -30.61 16.05 -33.32
N GLY A 124 -30.40 17.32 -32.94
CA GLY A 124 -30.89 18.52 -33.63
C GLY A 124 -32.25 19.06 -33.17
N GLN A 125 -33.00 18.37 -32.31
CA GLN A 125 -34.31 18.80 -31.81
C GLN A 125 -34.22 19.70 -30.58
N LYS A 126 -35.08 20.73 -30.46
CA LYS A 126 -35.08 21.61 -29.28
C LYS A 126 -35.48 20.85 -28.01
N LYS A 127 -34.67 20.88 -26.96
CA LYS A 127 -34.90 20.13 -25.71
C LYS A 127 -34.76 21.00 -24.47
N VAL A 128 -35.53 20.66 -23.43
CA VAL A 128 -35.38 21.17 -22.07
C VAL A 128 -35.18 20.00 -21.14
N ILE A 129 -34.08 20.00 -20.39
CA ILE A 129 -33.84 19.07 -19.28
C ILE A 129 -34.20 19.83 -18.00
N LEU A 130 -35.33 19.46 -17.40
CA LEU A 130 -35.83 20.03 -16.15
C LEU A 130 -35.37 19.17 -14.97
N ILE A 131 -34.65 19.79 -14.04
CA ILE A 131 -34.20 19.15 -12.80
C ILE A 131 -34.75 19.92 -11.62
N ASP A 132 -35.56 19.27 -10.79
CA ASP A 132 -36.12 19.90 -9.60
C ASP A 132 -35.29 19.52 -8.35
N ASP A 133 -34.79 20.54 -7.65
CA ASP A 133 -33.99 20.45 -6.42
C ASP A 133 -32.66 19.69 -6.55
N LEU A 134 -31.71 20.25 -7.30
CA LEU A 134 -30.37 19.70 -7.46
C LEU A 134 -29.56 19.75 -6.14
N PHE A 135 -29.10 18.58 -5.70
CA PHE A 135 -28.31 18.39 -4.48
C PHE A 135 -26.80 18.26 -4.77
N GLU A 136 -25.99 18.75 -3.83
CA GLU A 136 -24.53 18.56 -3.84
C GLU A 136 -24.13 17.09 -3.72
N GLY A 137 -23.19 16.65 -4.55
CA GLY A 137 -22.62 15.30 -4.52
C GLY A 137 -23.49 14.20 -5.16
N SER A 138 -24.42 14.56 -6.05
CA SER A 138 -25.12 13.60 -6.91
C SER A 138 -24.31 13.32 -8.20
N ASP A 139 -24.40 12.11 -8.74
CA ASP A 139 -23.78 11.77 -10.04
C ASP A 139 -24.31 12.68 -11.16
N LEU A 140 -25.58 13.07 -11.08
CA LEU A 140 -26.21 14.05 -11.95
C LEU A 140 -25.52 15.42 -11.91
N LEU A 141 -25.13 15.94 -10.73
CA LEU A 141 -24.40 17.21 -10.62
C LEU A 141 -23.06 17.16 -11.35
N SER A 142 -22.34 16.04 -11.20
CA SER A 142 -21.04 15.82 -11.85
C SER A 142 -21.19 15.77 -13.37
N PHE A 143 -22.16 15.02 -13.88
CA PHE A 143 -22.50 14.98 -15.31
C PHE A 143 -22.87 16.37 -15.85
N LEU A 144 -23.70 17.13 -15.13
CA LEU A 144 -24.13 18.46 -15.54
C LEU A 144 -22.97 19.47 -15.62
N GLU A 145 -22.05 19.41 -14.66
CA GLU A 145 -20.84 20.24 -14.71
C GLU A 145 -20.01 19.93 -15.96
N GLU A 146 -19.90 18.66 -16.33
CA GLU A 146 -19.21 18.27 -17.56
C GLU A 146 -19.95 18.70 -18.82
N PHE A 147 -21.25 18.42 -18.87
CA PHE A 147 -22.13 18.74 -19.99
C PHE A 147 -22.20 20.25 -20.26
N SER A 148 -22.06 21.09 -19.22
CA SER A 148 -22.02 22.55 -19.36
C SER A 148 -20.81 23.09 -20.14
N GLY A 149 -19.73 22.31 -20.19
CA GLY A 149 -18.50 22.64 -20.91
C GLY A 149 -18.55 22.27 -22.40
N LEU A 150 -19.51 21.46 -22.82
CA LEU A 150 -19.62 20.98 -24.21
C LEU A 150 -20.36 21.99 -25.09
N SER A 151 -20.25 21.82 -26.41
CA SER A 151 -21.05 22.55 -27.40
C SER A 151 -21.90 21.55 -28.16
N THR A 152 -23.19 21.83 -28.28
CA THR A 152 -24.16 20.96 -28.97
C THR A 152 -24.76 21.69 -30.16
N ILE A 153 -25.06 20.95 -31.22
CA ILE A 153 -25.80 21.47 -32.38
C ILE A 153 -27.27 21.70 -31.99
N THR A 154 -27.75 20.87 -31.08
CA THR A 154 -29.08 20.85 -30.50
C THR A 154 -29.28 21.99 -29.53
N LYS A 155 -30.42 22.69 -29.61
CA LYS A 155 -30.78 23.71 -28.60
C LYS A 155 -31.28 23.06 -27.32
N ILE A 156 -30.34 22.69 -26.45
CA ILE A 156 -30.62 22.06 -25.16
C ILE A 156 -30.60 23.12 -24.05
N ILE A 157 -31.68 23.21 -23.29
CA ILE A 157 -31.77 24.08 -22.10
C ILE A 157 -31.79 23.18 -20.87
N VAL A 158 -30.78 23.30 -20.02
CA VAL A 158 -30.80 22.68 -18.69
C VAL A 158 -31.38 23.69 -17.71
N LEU A 159 -32.62 23.45 -17.28
CA LEU A 159 -33.32 24.29 -16.32
C LEU A 159 -33.37 23.58 -14.97
N THR A 160 -32.70 24.16 -13.97
CA THR A 160 -32.55 23.52 -12.67
C THR A 160 -33.02 24.41 -11.54
N THR A 161 -33.61 23.82 -10.50
CA THR A 161 -33.88 24.50 -9.23
C THR A 161 -32.92 23.99 -8.14
N SER A 162 -32.48 24.86 -7.22
CA SER A 162 -31.71 24.43 -6.03
C SER A 162 -31.82 25.43 -4.88
N THR A 163 -31.47 25.00 -3.66
CA THR A 163 -31.27 25.89 -2.51
C THR A 163 -29.88 26.51 -2.46
N LYS A 164 -28.91 25.93 -3.19
CA LYS A 164 -27.54 26.42 -3.29
C LYS A 164 -27.25 26.99 -4.67
N ALA A 165 -26.11 27.66 -4.82
CA ALA A 165 -25.62 28.16 -6.10
C ALA A 165 -24.37 27.37 -6.49
N PHE A 166 -24.22 27.07 -7.78
CA PHE A 166 -23.08 26.33 -8.34
C PHE A 166 -22.39 27.19 -9.41
N GLN A 167 -21.08 27.06 -9.55
CA GLN A 167 -20.27 27.98 -10.36
C GLN A 167 -20.38 27.75 -11.88
N PHE A 168 -20.71 26.54 -12.33
CA PHE A 168 -20.73 26.18 -13.76
C PHE A 168 -22.02 26.58 -14.51
N PHE A 169 -23.03 27.15 -13.82
CA PHE A 169 -24.25 27.60 -14.49
C PHE A 169 -24.02 28.91 -15.24
N HIS A 170 -24.41 28.93 -16.51
CA HIS A 170 -24.30 30.11 -17.38
C HIS A 170 -25.15 31.30 -16.87
N LYS A 171 -26.34 31.03 -16.32
CA LYS A 171 -27.25 32.05 -15.76
C LYS A 171 -27.83 31.59 -14.43
N VAL A 172 -27.82 32.47 -13.43
CA VAL A 172 -28.35 32.19 -12.09
C VAL A 172 -29.38 33.24 -11.68
N TYR A 173 -30.60 32.80 -11.37
CA TYR A 173 -31.70 33.65 -10.92
C TYR A 173 -32.06 33.33 -9.47
N ARG A 174 -31.75 34.25 -8.57
CA ARG A 174 -32.16 34.13 -7.16
C ARG A 174 -33.59 34.64 -6.96
N LEU A 175 -34.44 33.82 -6.37
CA LEU A 175 -35.78 34.18 -5.90
C LEU A 175 -35.75 34.59 -4.43
N SER A 176 -36.48 35.66 -4.13
CA SER A 176 -36.71 36.15 -2.78
C SER A 176 -38.11 35.76 -2.29
N PRO A 177 -38.34 35.67 -0.96
CA PRO A 177 -39.67 35.60 -0.40
C PRO A 177 -40.55 36.75 -0.89
N PHE A 178 -41.87 36.52 -0.94
CA PHE A 178 -42.84 37.57 -1.24
C PHE A 178 -42.75 38.69 -0.21
N THR A 179 -42.86 39.91 -0.68
CA THR A 179 -43.13 41.10 0.12
C THR A 179 -44.52 41.02 0.76
N VAL A 180 -44.81 41.91 1.72
CA VAL A 180 -46.15 42.01 2.34
C VAL A 180 -47.21 42.29 1.27
N GLU A 181 -46.89 43.12 0.27
CA GLU A 181 -47.79 43.44 -0.83
C GLU A 181 -48.06 42.22 -1.74
N GLU A 182 -47.01 41.51 -2.15
CA GLU A 182 -47.16 40.27 -2.94
C GLU A 182 -47.90 39.20 -2.14
N THR A 183 -47.74 39.17 -0.82
CA THR A 183 -48.51 38.31 0.08
C THR A 183 -49.99 38.71 0.09
N ARG A 184 -50.31 40.01 0.14
CA ARG A 184 -51.69 40.50 0.02
C ARG A 184 -52.31 40.04 -1.30
N ILE A 185 -51.63 40.31 -2.40
CA ILE A 185 -52.09 39.94 -3.75
C ILE A 185 -52.29 38.42 -3.88
N PHE A 186 -51.37 37.63 -3.33
CA PHE A 186 -51.46 36.17 -3.31
C PHE A 186 -52.71 35.71 -2.55
N LEU A 187 -52.94 36.25 -1.35
CA LEU A 187 -54.06 35.85 -0.50
C LEU A 187 -55.41 36.35 -1.06
N GLU A 188 -55.48 37.59 -1.55
CA GLU A 188 -56.68 38.15 -2.15
C GLU A 188 -57.16 37.37 -3.37
N ARG A 189 -56.22 36.91 -4.19
CA ARG A 189 -56.54 36.05 -5.34
C ARG A 189 -56.88 34.62 -4.92
N ALA A 190 -56.37 34.13 -3.79
CA ALA A 190 -56.59 32.76 -3.33
C ALA A 190 -57.94 32.57 -2.63
N ILE A 191 -58.32 33.52 -1.78
CA ILE A 191 -59.45 33.40 -0.86
C ILE A 191 -60.37 34.63 -0.83
N GLY A 192 -60.12 35.64 -1.67
CA GLY A 192 -60.90 36.89 -1.70
C GLY A 192 -60.44 37.92 -0.67
N LYS A 193 -61.29 38.91 -0.36
CA LYS A 193 -60.94 40.03 0.53
C LYS A 193 -60.40 39.54 1.87
N ILE A 194 -59.20 40.02 2.23
CA ILE A 194 -58.50 39.69 3.47
C ILE A 194 -58.12 40.99 4.20
N SER A 195 -58.15 40.99 5.54
CA SER A 195 -57.78 42.19 6.29
C SER A 195 -56.26 42.39 6.33
N GLU A 196 -55.84 43.65 6.47
CA GLU A 196 -54.42 44.01 6.53
C GLU A 196 -53.67 43.33 7.68
N ASP A 197 -54.34 43.12 8.81
CA ASP A 197 -53.78 42.42 9.97
C ASP A 197 -53.61 40.92 9.70
N GLN A 198 -54.54 40.30 8.96
CA GLN A 198 -54.44 38.91 8.53
C GLN A 198 -53.31 38.71 7.52
N VAL A 199 -53.13 39.65 6.59
CA VAL A 199 -52.01 39.65 5.63
C VAL A 199 -50.68 39.73 6.37
N LYS A 200 -50.53 40.67 7.30
CA LYS A 200 -49.31 40.83 8.11
C LYS A 200 -49.02 39.59 8.96
N LEU A 201 -50.06 38.99 9.54
CA LEU A 201 -49.93 37.75 10.32
C LEU A 201 -49.47 36.58 9.45
N ILE A 202 -50.13 36.32 8.32
CA ILE A 202 -49.78 35.22 7.42
C ILE A 202 -48.40 35.45 6.80
N HIS A 203 -48.07 36.69 6.43
CA HIS A 203 -46.75 37.06 5.95
C HIS A 203 -45.66 36.77 7.00
N SER A 204 -45.90 37.15 8.27
CA SER A 204 -44.98 36.88 9.38
C SER A 204 -44.82 35.37 9.65
N LEU A 205 -45.93 34.62 9.70
CA LEU A 205 -45.93 33.18 9.96
C LEU A 205 -45.25 32.38 8.83
N SER A 206 -45.46 32.78 7.58
CA SER A 206 -44.85 32.15 6.41
C SER A 206 -43.47 32.70 6.06
N LYS A 207 -43.03 33.79 6.71
CA LYS A 207 -41.86 34.59 6.33
C LYS A 207 -41.85 35.05 4.87
N GLY A 208 -43.03 35.26 4.28
CA GLY A 208 -43.15 35.56 2.85
C GLY A 208 -42.94 34.36 1.92
N LEU A 209 -42.83 33.12 2.42
CA LEU A 209 -42.59 31.93 1.59
C LEU A 209 -43.92 31.35 1.07
N PRO A 210 -44.17 31.35 -0.26
CA PRO A 210 -45.44 30.92 -0.83
C PRO A 210 -45.81 29.48 -0.50
N GLY A 211 -44.82 28.57 -0.45
CA GLY A 211 -45.07 27.17 -0.10
C GLY A 211 -45.46 26.95 1.37
N TYR A 212 -45.15 27.89 2.28
CA TYR A 212 -45.74 27.88 3.62
C TYR A 212 -47.13 28.51 3.62
N MET A 213 -47.36 29.58 2.86
CA MET A 213 -48.69 30.18 2.73
C MET A 213 -49.72 29.18 2.20
N VAL A 214 -49.38 28.40 1.17
CA VAL A 214 -50.27 27.35 0.65
C VAL A 214 -50.61 26.31 1.70
N GLU A 215 -49.63 25.83 2.48
CA GLU A 215 -49.87 24.86 3.55
C GLU A 215 -50.69 25.47 4.69
N LEU A 216 -50.42 26.72 5.07
CA LEU A 216 -51.23 27.45 6.03
C LEU A 216 -52.67 27.58 5.52
N LEU A 217 -52.89 27.93 4.25
CA LEU A 217 -54.22 28.06 3.63
C LEU A 217 -54.99 26.73 3.55
N LYS A 218 -54.30 25.61 3.26
CA LYS A 218 -54.88 24.27 3.35
C LYS A 218 -55.34 23.93 4.77
N PHE A 219 -54.60 24.42 5.77
CA PHE A 219 -54.85 24.15 7.19
C PHE A 219 -55.85 25.12 7.84
N PHE A 220 -56.00 26.34 7.31
CA PHE A 220 -56.92 27.36 7.80
C PHE A 220 -58.42 26.99 7.70
N ASN A 221 -58.75 25.75 7.31
CA ASN A 221 -60.05 25.17 7.55
C ASN A 221 -60.28 24.69 9.02
N LYS A 222 -59.26 24.69 9.90
CA LYS A 222 -59.41 24.38 11.34
C LYS A 222 -58.43 25.16 12.23
N SER A 223 -58.92 26.25 12.84
CA SER A 223 -58.50 26.87 14.12
C SER A 223 -57.02 27.27 14.39
N ASN A 224 -56.82 28.60 14.50
CA ASN A 224 -55.83 29.40 15.25
C ASN A 224 -54.34 28.99 15.26
N LEU A 225 -53.52 29.79 14.58
CA LEU A 225 -52.05 29.72 14.55
C LEU A 225 -51.39 30.73 15.50
N ARG A 226 -50.67 30.25 16.53
CA ARG A 226 -49.73 31.09 17.29
C ARG A 226 -48.51 30.43 17.95
N GLU A 227 -48.10 29.20 17.60
CA GLU A 227 -46.84 28.63 18.15
C GLU A 227 -45.99 27.87 17.12
N ASN A 228 -44.70 27.72 17.46
CA ASN A 228 -43.60 27.21 16.64
C ASN A 228 -43.95 25.89 15.90
N ILE A 229 -43.62 25.77 14.60
CA ILE A 229 -44.02 24.67 13.70
C ILE A 229 -43.75 23.27 14.32
N VAL A 230 -42.61 23.05 14.97
CA VAL A 230 -42.30 21.76 15.64
C VAL A 230 -43.11 21.55 16.93
N GLY A 231 -43.49 22.62 17.63
CA GLY A 231 -44.39 22.58 18.77
C GLY A 231 -45.81 22.15 18.38
N ILE A 232 -46.30 22.61 17.23
CA ILE A 232 -47.61 22.25 16.68
C ILE A 232 -47.69 20.75 16.38
N PHE A 233 -46.64 20.16 15.79
CA PHE A 233 -46.64 18.73 15.40
C PHE A 233 -46.15 17.76 16.48
N LYS A 234 -45.63 18.25 17.62
CA LYS A 234 -45.12 17.40 18.71
C LYS A 234 -46.13 16.37 19.25
N PRO A 235 -47.42 16.68 19.41
CA PRO A 235 -48.43 15.70 19.82
C PRO A 235 -48.58 14.57 18.81
N LEU A 236 -48.69 14.90 17.52
CA LEU A 236 -48.77 13.92 16.42
C LEU A 236 -47.53 13.02 16.39
N LEU A 237 -46.33 13.61 16.48
CA LEU A 237 -45.09 12.85 16.47
C LEU A 237 -44.95 11.92 17.69
N ARG A 238 -45.52 12.30 18.84
CA ARG A 238 -45.57 11.45 20.05
C ARG A 238 -46.55 10.31 19.92
N GLU A 239 -47.70 10.54 19.28
CA GLU A 239 -48.74 9.52 19.08
C GLU A 239 -48.22 8.37 18.21
N LEU A 240 -47.45 8.70 17.18
CA LEU A 240 -46.86 7.72 16.25
C LEU A 240 -45.53 7.12 16.74
N ASP A 241 -45.05 7.50 17.92
CA ASP A 241 -43.71 7.14 18.38
C ASP A 241 -43.62 5.69 18.88
N SER A 242 -43.16 4.79 18.00
CA SER A 242 -42.90 3.37 18.28
C SER A 242 -41.41 3.01 18.13
N PRO A 243 -40.94 1.88 18.68
CA PRO A 243 -39.62 1.33 18.35
C PRO A 243 -39.40 1.18 16.83
N GLU A 244 -40.46 0.85 16.09
CA GLU A 244 -40.43 0.55 14.67
C GLU A 244 -40.18 1.81 13.83
N ILE A 245 -40.88 2.92 14.10
CA ILE A 245 -40.67 4.17 13.35
C ILE A 245 -39.31 4.80 13.68
N ARG A 246 -38.81 4.58 14.90
CA ARG A 246 -37.45 4.95 15.30
C ARG A 246 -36.43 4.14 14.49
N GLU A 247 -36.59 2.82 14.40
CA GLU A 247 -35.70 1.97 13.58
C GLU A 247 -35.76 2.33 12.08
N LEU A 248 -36.95 2.61 11.53
CA LEU A 248 -37.12 3.11 10.14
C LEU A 248 -36.32 4.39 9.88
N SER A 249 -36.24 5.28 10.87
CA SER A 249 -35.50 6.55 10.71
C SER A 249 -33.99 6.38 10.45
N VAL A 250 -33.42 5.19 10.71
CA VAL A 250 -32.01 4.85 10.41
C VAL A 250 -31.73 4.83 8.91
N LEU A 251 -32.74 4.55 8.08
CA LEU A 251 -32.61 4.54 6.63
C LEU A 251 -32.41 5.95 6.02
N GLY A 252 -32.62 6.98 6.84
CA GLY A 252 -32.48 8.39 6.46
C GLY A 252 -33.81 9.06 6.16
N GLN A 253 -33.76 10.33 5.75
CA GLN A 253 -34.97 11.09 5.41
C GLN A 253 -35.71 10.49 4.20
N LYS A 254 -34.96 9.92 3.25
CA LYS A 254 -35.45 9.22 2.06
C LYS A 254 -34.87 7.81 2.07
N PHE A 255 -35.68 6.81 1.74
CA PHE A 255 -35.23 5.43 1.66
C PHE A 255 -36.05 4.61 0.66
N THR A 256 -35.43 3.57 0.13
CA THR A 256 -36.00 2.66 -0.88
C THR A 256 -36.73 1.47 -0.24
N GLY A 257 -37.57 0.79 -1.01
CA GLY A 257 -38.13 -0.51 -0.60
C GLY A 257 -37.07 -1.59 -0.42
N THR A 258 -35.94 -1.52 -1.14
CA THR A 258 -34.80 -2.43 -0.97
C THR A 258 -34.19 -2.30 0.42
N GLU A 259 -33.97 -1.06 0.86
CA GLU A 259 -33.45 -0.78 2.20
C GLU A 259 -34.40 -1.24 3.30
N LEU A 260 -35.70 -1.02 3.11
CA LEU A 260 -36.73 -1.49 4.03
C LEU A 260 -36.66 -3.03 4.20
N LYS A 261 -36.60 -3.78 3.09
CA LYS A 261 -36.49 -5.24 3.12
C LYS A 261 -35.22 -5.74 3.83
N VAL A 262 -34.09 -5.05 3.62
CA VAL A 262 -32.84 -5.40 4.30
C VAL A 262 -32.93 -5.09 5.78
N LEU A 263 -33.55 -3.97 6.17
CA LEU A 263 -33.81 -3.64 7.57
C LEU A 263 -34.71 -4.70 8.23
N GLU A 264 -35.80 -5.11 7.59
CA GLU A 264 -36.69 -6.20 8.04
C GLU A 264 -35.92 -7.49 8.28
N LYS A 265 -35.02 -7.86 7.36
CA LYS A 265 -34.15 -9.03 7.51
C LYS A 265 -33.17 -8.90 8.68
N ILE A 266 -32.60 -7.71 8.90
CA ILE A 266 -31.64 -7.44 9.97
C ILE A 266 -32.30 -7.46 11.35
N THR A 267 -33.51 -6.90 11.46
CA THR A 267 -34.22 -6.75 12.74
C THR A 267 -35.18 -7.91 13.03
N GLY A 268 -35.57 -8.68 12.01
CA GLY A 268 -36.57 -9.75 12.11
C GLY A 268 -37.98 -9.24 12.35
N LYS A 269 -38.28 -7.98 11.97
CA LYS A 269 -39.57 -7.31 12.20
C LYS A 269 -40.24 -6.94 10.88
N ASP A 270 -41.57 -6.82 10.92
CA ASP A 270 -42.38 -6.23 9.86
C ASP A 270 -42.68 -4.76 10.20
N TYR A 271 -42.41 -3.85 9.26
CA TYR A 271 -42.63 -2.41 9.42
C TYR A 271 -43.87 -1.90 8.69
N HIS A 272 -44.63 -2.76 8.00
CA HIS A 272 -45.75 -2.36 7.13
C HIS A 272 -46.80 -1.51 7.85
N ASP A 273 -47.31 -1.96 8.99
CA ASP A 273 -48.35 -1.24 9.75
C ASP A 273 -47.87 0.13 10.25
N THR A 274 -46.62 0.21 10.69
CA THR A 274 -46.02 1.46 11.15
C THR A 274 -45.83 2.44 9.98
N LEU A 275 -45.40 1.93 8.82
CA LEU A 275 -45.22 2.71 7.60
C LEU A 275 -46.56 3.26 7.10
N MET A 276 -47.61 2.45 7.09
CA MET A 276 -48.97 2.86 6.71
C MET A 276 -49.55 3.89 7.68
N SER A 277 -49.43 3.68 8.98
CA SER A 277 -49.89 4.65 9.99
C SER A 277 -49.16 5.99 9.90
N ALA A 278 -47.84 5.97 9.66
CA ALA A 278 -47.05 7.17 9.43
C ALA A 278 -47.39 7.87 8.09
N TYR A 279 -47.75 7.10 7.07
CA TYR A 279 -48.20 7.60 5.78
C TYR A 279 -49.57 8.29 5.88
N ASP A 280 -50.56 7.63 6.48
CA ASP A 280 -51.91 8.15 6.68
C ASP A 280 -51.91 9.43 7.53
N SER A 281 -50.96 9.53 8.46
CA SER A 281 -50.78 10.70 9.32
C SER A 281 -49.96 11.82 8.66
N GLY A 282 -49.47 11.63 7.44
CA GLY A 282 -48.66 12.61 6.70
C GLY A 282 -47.25 12.83 7.26
N VAL A 283 -46.76 11.95 8.14
CA VAL A 283 -45.40 11.98 8.67
C VAL A 283 -44.42 11.41 7.64
N ILE A 284 -44.84 10.36 6.93
CA ILE A 284 -44.16 9.80 5.77
C ILE A 284 -45.03 10.04 4.53
N THR A 285 -44.38 10.27 3.39
CA THR A 285 -45.00 10.46 2.09
C THR A 285 -44.26 9.61 1.06
N THR A 286 -44.88 9.40 -0.10
CA THR A 286 -44.22 8.74 -1.23
C THR A 286 -43.92 9.76 -2.32
N GLU A 287 -42.70 9.72 -2.85
CA GLU A 287 -42.22 10.59 -3.92
C GLU A 287 -41.48 9.68 -4.91
N GLU A 288 -42.00 9.52 -6.14
CA GLU A 288 -41.38 8.70 -7.20
C GLU A 288 -41.08 7.24 -6.78
N GLY A 289 -41.95 6.63 -5.96
CA GLY A 289 -41.78 5.26 -5.47
C GLY A 289 -40.80 5.11 -4.28
N LEU A 290 -40.27 6.21 -3.76
CA LEU A 290 -39.45 6.26 -2.54
C LEU A 290 -40.29 6.68 -1.33
N TYR A 291 -39.94 6.15 -0.16
CA TYR A 291 -40.50 6.63 1.10
C TYR A 291 -39.72 7.84 1.60
N ARG A 292 -40.43 8.87 2.06
CA ARG A 292 -39.83 10.12 2.53
C ARG A 292 -40.52 10.63 3.78
N PHE A 293 -39.75 10.95 4.83
CA PHE A 293 -40.24 11.77 5.93
C PHE A 293 -40.59 13.17 5.40
N ALA A 294 -41.86 13.56 5.55
CA ALA A 294 -42.44 14.76 4.94
C ALA A 294 -41.64 16.02 5.27
N LEU A 295 -41.11 16.09 6.50
CA LEU A 295 -40.18 17.12 6.95
C LEU A 295 -38.89 16.49 7.50
N ARG A 296 -37.77 17.19 7.32
CA ARG A 296 -36.46 16.74 7.84
C ARG A 296 -36.48 16.68 9.38
N GLU A 297 -37.26 17.54 10.00
CA GLU A 297 -37.47 17.63 11.44
C GLU A 297 -38.19 16.39 11.99
N PHE A 298 -39.08 15.77 11.20
CA PHE A 298 -39.78 14.54 11.60
C PHE A 298 -38.80 13.36 11.65
N TRP A 299 -38.00 13.21 10.60
CA TRP A 299 -36.92 12.21 10.58
C TRP A 299 -35.96 12.39 11.77
N LYS A 300 -35.45 13.62 11.99
CA LYS A 300 -34.54 13.91 13.11
C LYS A 300 -35.16 13.61 14.47
N TYR A 301 -36.47 13.85 14.64
CA TYR A 301 -37.17 13.59 15.90
C TYR A 301 -37.09 12.11 16.30
N TYR A 302 -37.36 11.19 15.37
CA TYR A 302 -37.30 9.74 15.63
C TYR A 302 -35.86 9.23 15.69
N TYR A 303 -34.99 9.69 14.78
CA TYR A 303 -33.58 9.28 14.75
C TYR A 303 -32.84 9.61 16.04
N ASN A 304 -33.09 10.79 16.61
CA ASN A 304 -32.45 11.22 17.86
C ASN A 304 -32.95 10.47 19.11
N LYS A 305 -34.05 9.71 19.01
CA LYS A 305 -34.55 8.88 20.11
C LYS A 305 -33.96 7.47 20.13
N LEU A 306 -33.22 7.07 19.10
CA LEU A 306 -32.45 5.84 19.13
C LEU A 306 -31.21 6.01 19.99
N SER A 307 -30.86 4.97 20.77
CA SER A 307 -29.59 4.96 21.49
C SER A 307 -28.42 4.84 20.51
N GLU A 308 -27.28 5.46 20.85
CA GLU A 308 -26.09 5.43 19.99
C GLU A 308 -25.62 4.02 19.66
N ASN A 309 -25.69 3.09 20.62
CA ASN A 309 -25.30 1.71 20.39
C ASN A 309 -26.22 0.99 19.39
N LYS A 310 -27.52 1.34 19.38
CA LYS A 310 -28.50 0.79 18.43
C LYS A 310 -28.30 1.38 17.04
N LYS A 311 -28.07 2.71 16.94
CA LYS A 311 -27.72 3.37 15.67
C LYS A 311 -26.48 2.74 15.04
N LYS A 312 -25.41 2.61 15.82
CA LYS A 312 -24.15 1.98 15.39
C LYS A 312 -24.39 0.58 14.82
N ASN A 313 -25.03 -0.31 15.59
CA ASN A 313 -25.26 -1.69 15.18
C ASN A 313 -26.08 -1.79 13.88
N LEU A 314 -27.15 -0.97 13.77
CA LEU A 314 -27.97 -0.96 12.56
C LEU A 314 -27.20 -0.42 11.35
N HIS A 315 -26.45 0.69 11.48
CA HIS A 315 -25.63 1.22 10.38
C HIS A 315 -24.55 0.24 9.92
N GLU A 316 -23.87 -0.47 10.83
CA GLU A 316 -22.89 -1.51 10.50
C GLU A 316 -23.54 -2.65 9.71
N LYS A 317 -24.65 -3.21 10.21
CA LYS A 317 -25.35 -4.31 9.53
C LYS A 317 -25.94 -3.89 8.19
N LEU A 318 -26.45 -2.66 8.08
CA LEU A 318 -26.96 -2.13 6.82
C LEU A 318 -25.82 -1.97 5.80
N PHE A 319 -24.65 -1.46 6.20
CA PHE A 319 -23.48 -1.39 5.32
C PHE A 319 -23.07 -2.78 4.79
N GLU A 320 -23.11 -3.82 5.64
CA GLU A 320 -22.71 -5.18 5.26
C GLU A 320 -23.71 -5.91 4.36
N ASN A 321 -25.00 -5.56 4.41
CA ASN A 321 -26.07 -6.30 3.74
C ASN A 321 -26.72 -5.55 2.56
N LEU A 322 -26.45 -4.25 2.42
CA LEU A 322 -26.96 -3.44 1.30
C LEU A 322 -26.05 -3.51 0.07
N PRO A 323 -26.62 -3.30 -1.13
CA PRO A 323 -25.86 -2.97 -2.32
C PRO A 323 -24.90 -1.78 -2.10
N ASP A 324 -23.76 -1.77 -2.77
CA ASP A 324 -22.66 -0.82 -2.54
C ASP A 324 -23.09 0.66 -2.64
N ASP A 325 -23.93 0.99 -3.62
CA ASP A 325 -24.51 2.31 -3.86
C ASP A 325 -25.38 2.81 -2.69
N LEU A 326 -26.03 1.90 -1.98
CA LEU A 326 -26.86 2.20 -0.81
C LEU A 326 -26.08 2.06 0.51
N ALA A 327 -25.03 1.24 0.55
CA ALA A 327 -24.28 0.94 1.77
C ALA A 327 -23.46 2.14 2.26
N ILE A 328 -22.79 2.88 1.36
CA ILE A 328 -21.83 3.94 1.73
C ILE A 328 -22.44 5.04 2.61
N LYS A 329 -23.73 5.37 2.42
CA LYS A 329 -24.40 6.38 3.25
C LYS A 329 -24.44 5.98 4.74
N HIS A 330 -24.59 4.68 5.03
CA HIS A 330 -24.62 4.19 6.40
C HIS A 330 -23.25 4.27 7.06
N ALA A 331 -22.15 4.05 6.31
CA ALA A 331 -20.81 4.30 6.83
C ALA A 331 -20.59 5.79 7.15
N LEU A 332 -21.06 6.70 6.27
CA LEU A 332 -20.97 8.15 6.49
C LEU A 332 -21.82 8.63 7.68
N SER A 333 -22.91 7.93 8.00
CA SER A 333 -23.81 8.22 9.13
C SER A 333 -23.28 7.79 10.50
N LEU A 334 -22.21 7.00 10.58
CA LEU A 334 -21.61 6.59 11.86
C LEU A 334 -21.08 7.81 12.63
N GLU A 335 -21.33 7.88 13.93
CA GLU A 335 -20.81 8.99 14.77
C GLU A 335 -19.36 8.73 15.22
N ASP A 336 -18.95 7.48 15.38
CA ASP A 336 -17.58 7.10 15.74
C ASP A 336 -16.62 7.34 14.55
N PRO A 337 -15.66 8.28 14.67
CA PRO A 337 -14.74 8.61 13.58
C PRO A 337 -13.87 7.42 13.14
N LYS A 338 -13.50 6.50 14.07
CA LYS A 338 -12.64 5.36 13.74
C LYS A 338 -13.39 4.32 12.91
N LEU A 339 -14.64 4.05 13.26
CA LEU A 339 -15.48 3.12 12.50
C LEU A 339 -15.86 3.71 11.14
N LYS A 340 -16.22 5.00 11.10
CA LYS A 340 -16.44 5.71 9.82
C LYS A 340 -15.22 5.61 8.91
N PHE A 341 -14.04 5.91 9.45
CA PHE A 341 -12.77 5.78 8.73
C PHE A 341 -12.58 4.38 8.15
N PHE A 342 -12.78 3.36 8.96
CA PHE A 342 -12.65 1.96 8.54
C PHE A 342 -13.60 1.61 7.37
N TYR A 343 -14.90 1.86 7.52
CA TYR A 343 -15.88 1.46 6.50
C TYR A 343 -15.79 2.29 5.21
N VAL A 344 -15.55 3.60 5.31
CA VAL A 344 -15.38 4.45 4.12
C VAL A 344 -14.10 4.07 3.38
N LEU A 345 -12.97 3.84 4.07
CA LEU A 345 -11.76 3.37 3.40
C LEU A 345 -11.96 2.01 2.74
N ARG A 346 -12.67 1.07 3.40
CA ARG A 346 -13.02 -0.23 2.82
C ARG A 346 -13.79 -0.04 1.50
N TYR A 347 -14.80 0.83 1.50
CA TYR A 347 -15.56 1.16 0.28
C TYR A 347 -14.67 1.78 -0.80
N VAL A 348 -13.88 2.80 -0.46
CA VAL A 348 -12.98 3.49 -1.42
C VAL A 348 -11.99 2.52 -2.04
N ARG A 349 -11.48 1.55 -1.27
CA ARG A 349 -10.54 0.55 -1.76
C ARG A 349 -11.20 -0.50 -2.65
N LYS A 350 -12.37 -0.98 -2.25
CA LYS A 350 -13.18 -1.92 -3.04
C LYS A 350 -13.48 -1.34 -4.43
N HIS A 351 -13.87 -0.07 -4.47
CA HIS A 351 -14.17 0.65 -5.70
C HIS A 351 -12.97 1.42 -6.26
N PHE A 352 -11.76 1.22 -5.74
CA PHE A 352 -10.62 2.05 -6.13
C PHE A 352 -10.37 1.97 -7.62
N TRP A 353 -10.63 0.83 -8.27
CA TRP A 353 -10.47 0.62 -9.72
C TRP A 353 -11.72 0.92 -10.55
N ASP A 354 -12.81 1.33 -9.91
CA ASP A 354 -14.04 1.78 -10.55
C ASP A 354 -13.87 3.24 -10.98
N TYR A 355 -13.59 3.44 -12.26
CA TYR A 355 -13.24 4.76 -12.78
C TYR A 355 -14.43 5.72 -12.85
N GLU A 356 -15.65 5.21 -13.03
CA GLU A 356 -16.88 6.00 -13.01
C GLU A 356 -17.09 6.64 -11.63
N LYS A 357 -16.68 5.93 -10.57
CA LYS A 357 -16.80 6.41 -9.18
C LYS A 357 -15.67 7.33 -8.73
N THR A 358 -14.64 7.59 -9.53
CA THR A 358 -13.40 8.26 -9.07
C THR A 358 -13.67 9.59 -8.35
N ARG A 359 -14.57 10.44 -8.87
CA ARG A 359 -14.95 11.72 -8.23
C ARG A 359 -15.65 11.51 -6.89
N SER A 360 -16.63 10.62 -6.86
CA SER A 360 -17.38 10.26 -5.65
C SER A 360 -16.45 9.72 -4.56
N LEU A 361 -15.45 8.90 -4.93
CA LEU A 361 -14.44 8.42 -4.00
C LEU A 361 -13.57 9.53 -3.42
N ILE A 362 -13.12 10.50 -4.23
CA ILE A 362 -12.37 11.66 -3.74
C ILE A 362 -13.22 12.48 -2.77
N GLU A 363 -14.49 12.67 -3.07
CA GLU A 363 -15.42 13.39 -2.20
C GLU A 363 -15.64 12.66 -0.87
N TYR A 364 -15.79 11.33 -0.88
CA TYR A 364 -15.89 10.55 0.36
C TYR A 364 -14.62 10.66 1.20
N LEU A 365 -13.45 10.66 0.58
CA LEU A 365 -12.17 10.88 1.26
C LEU A 365 -12.06 12.29 1.85
N ARG A 366 -12.52 13.33 1.14
CA ARG A 366 -12.57 14.72 1.65
C ARG A 366 -13.49 14.85 2.87
N ARG A 367 -14.68 14.27 2.80
CA ARG A 367 -15.61 14.24 3.95
C ARG A 367 -15.02 13.51 5.15
N LEU A 368 -14.19 12.50 4.91
CA LEU A 368 -13.48 11.81 5.98
C LEU A 368 -12.47 12.72 6.70
N GLU A 369 -11.75 13.56 5.94
CA GLU A 369 -10.75 14.49 6.49
C GLU A 369 -11.35 15.50 7.48
N GLU A 370 -12.60 15.92 7.27
CA GLU A 370 -13.30 16.87 8.15
C GLU A 370 -13.46 16.36 9.60
N PHE A 371 -13.40 15.04 9.82
CA PHE A 371 -13.56 14.44 11.16
C PHE A 371 -12.25 14.33 11.95
N PHE A 372 -11.10 14.67 11.35
CA PHE A 372 -9.80 14.49 11.97
C PHE A 372 -9.05 15.82 12.09
N GLU A 373 -8.48 16.08 13.28
CA GLU A 373 -7.67 17.28 13.52
C GLU A 373 -6.38 17.32 12.67
N LYS A 374 -5.91 16.15 12.21
CA LYS A 374 -4.75 16.01 11.33
C LYS A 374 -5.09 15.09 10.16
N PRO A 375 -4.61 15.41 8.93
CA PRO A 375 -4.81 14.55 7.77
C PRO A 375 -4.07 13.22 7.98
N TYR A 376 -4.76 12.10 7.75
CA TYR A 376 -4.13 10.79 7.68
C TYR A 376 -3.47 10.64 6.31
N TYR A 377 -2.21 10.22 6.30
CA TYR A 377 -1.45 10.05 5.06
C TYR A 377 -2.10 9.04 4.10
N SER A 378 -2.81 8.02 4.62
CA SER A 378 -3.56 7.07 3.78
C SER A 378 -4.66 7.73 2.95
N ILE A 379 -5.33 8.76 3.50
CA ILE A 379 -6.33 9.56 2.78
C ILE A 379 -5.65 10.40 1.71
N GLU A 380 -4.55 11.09 2.05
CA GLU A 380 -3.78 11.91 1.12
C GLU A 380 -3.24 11.08 -0.04
N SER A 381 -2.62 9.92 0.24
CA SER A 381 -2.11 8.99 -0.77
C SER A 381 -3.22 8.49 -1.70
N LEU A 382 -4.37 8.07 -1.17
CA LEU A 382 -5.49 7.63 -2.00
C LEU A 382 -6.05 8.76 -2.84
N LYS A 383 -6.20 9.97 -2.29
CA LYS A 383 -6.62 11.16 -3.03
C LYS A 383 -5.63 11.47 -4.15
N MET A 384 -4.32 11.50 -3.88
CA MET A 384 -3.29 11.73 -4.91
C MET A 384 -3.45 10.69 -6.03
N LYS A 385 -3.49 9.39 -5.68
CA LYS A 385 -3.67 8.31 -6.67
C LYS A 385 -4.96 8.41 -7.47
N LEU A 386 -6.06 8.90 -6.87
CA LEU A 386 -7.33 9.13 -7.57
C LEU A 386 -7.29 10.40 -8.44
N ILE A 387 -6.68 11.49 -7.97
CA ILE A 387 -6.53 12.76 -8.70
C ILE A 387 -5.76 12.56 -10.00
N PHE A 388 -4.67 11.78 -9.99
CA PHE A 388 -3.92 11.47 -11.22
C PHE A 388 -4.71 10.67 -12.24
N ARG A 389 -5.80 10.00 -11.84
CA ARG A 389 -6.69 9.33 -12.79
C ARG A 389 -7.61 10.29 -13.51
N ILE A 390 -7.89 11.45 -12.89
CA ILE A 390 -8.87 12.42 -13.39
C ILE A 390 -8.18 13.49 -14.25
N ASP A 391 -6.93 13.89 -13.97
CA ASP A 391 -6.29 14.96 -14.75
C ASP A 391 -4.77 15.15 -14.57
N PRO A 392 -3.99 15.42 -15.64
CA PRO A 392 -2.84 16.33 -15.53
C PRO A 392 -2.96 17.69 -16.23
N LEU A 393 -3.88 17.93 -17.18
CA LEU A 393 -3.88 19.13 -18.04
C LEU A 393 -5.23 19.59 -18.66
N GLY A 394 -6.40 19.11 -18.26
CA GLY A 394 -7.68 19.53 -18.85
C GLY A 394 -7.77 19.25 -20.36
N VAL A 395 -7.17 18.17 -20.84
CA VAL A 395 -7.21 17.76 -22.26
C VAL A 395 -8.26 16.66 -22.42
N GLU A 396 -9.34 17.02 -23.12
CA GLU A 396 -10.37 16.23 -23.79
C GLU A 396 -10.91 14.97 -23.09
N LYS A 397 -12.16 15.14 -22.62
CA LYS A 397 -13.03 14.21 -21.89
C LYS A 397 -13.56 13.02 -22.70
N GLU A 398 -12.99 12.72 -23.85
CA GLU A 398 -13.42 11.59 -24.68
C GLU A 398 -12.29 10.56 -24.77
N ASN A 399 -12.56 9.34 -24.29
CA ASN A 399 -11.77 8.10 -24.46
C ASN A 399 -10.82 7.63 -23.35
N PHE A 400 -10.79 8.21 -22.14
CA PHE A 400 -9.84 7.72 -21.13
C PHE A 400 -10.14 6.30 -20.60
N HIS A 401 -11.41 5.85 -20.60
CA HIS A 401 -11.81 4.69 -19.80
C HIS A 401 -12.27 3.43 -20.54
N PHE A 402 -12.72 3.50 -21.79
CA PHE A 402 -13.27 2.31 -22.47
C PHE A 402 -12.23 1.41 -23.14
N ARG A 403 -11.01 1.92 -23.41
CA ARG A 403 -10.01 1.21 -24.23
C ARG A 403 -8.94 0.44 -23.43
N ARG A 404 -8.88 0.55 -22.10
CA ARG A 404 -7.60 0.31 -21.40
C ARG A 404 -7.18 -1.16 -21.22
N PHE A 405 -8.10 -2.12 -21.34
CA PHE A 405 -7.75 -3.55 -21.39
C PHE A 405 -8.01 -4.22 -22.75
N LYS A 406 -8.92 -3.67 -23.58
CA LYS A 406 -9.21 -4.20 -24.91
C LYS A 406 -8.31 -3.63 -26.02
N THR A 407 -7.60 -2.54 -25.74
CA THR A 407 -6.98 -1.67 -26.77
C THR A 407 -5.58 -1.18 -26.42
N LEU A 408 -4.84 -1.97 -25.65
CA LEU A 408 -3.37 -1.91 -25.69
C LEU A 408 -2.82 -2.28 -27.09
N ARG A 409 -3.66 -2.88 -27.96
CA ARG A 409 -3.34 -3.17 -29.38
C ARG A 409 -3.61 -2.01 -30.36
N GLU A 410 -4.27 -0.93 -29.94
CA GLU A 410 -4.60 0.22 -30.82
C GLU A 410 -3.91 1.53 -30.39
N ILE A 411 -3.04 1.51 -29.37
CA ILE A 411 -2.20 2.67 -29.10
C ILE A 411 -1.21 2.80 -30.26
N ASP A 412 -1.35 3.87 -31.03
CA ASP A 412 -0.41 4.21 -32.10
C ASP A 412 0.90 4.71 -31.49
N VAL A 413 1.76 3.76 -31.14
CA VAL A 413 3.06 4.02 -30.52
C VAL A 413 3.94 4.82 -31.47
N GLU A 414 3.87 4.58 -32.79
CA GLU A 414 4.65 5.33 -33.78
C GLU A 414 4.26 6.81 -33.77
N SER A 415 2.96 7.12 -33.73
CA SER A 415 2.49 8.50 -33.62
C SER A 415 2.98 9.20 -32.34
N ILE A 416 2.99 8.49 -31.20
CA ILE A 416 3.49 9.05 -29.94
C ILE A 416 5.00 9.31 -30.03
N LEU A 417 5.78 8.33 -30.51
CA LEU A 417 7.24 8.44 -30.59
C LEU A 417 7.71 9.53 -31.57
N GLN A 418 6.89 9.92 -32.54
CA GLN A 418 7.19 10.99 -33.51
C GLN A 418 6.91 12.42 -32.99
N LYS A 419 6.30 12.59 -31.82
CA LYS A 419 6.04 13.93 -31.25
C LYS A 419 7.31 14.60 -30.77
N ASP A 420 7.49 15.89 -31.12
CA ASP A 420 8.64 16.70 -30.67
C ASP A 420 8.69 16.91 -29.15
N SER A 421 7.54 16.90 -28.48
CA SER A 421 7.45 16.91 -27.01
C SER A 421 6.25 16.07 -26.56
N LEU A 422 6.44 15.25 -25.52
CA LEU A 422 5.38 14.38 -25.04
C LEU A 422 4.55 15.08 -23.96
N SER A 423 3.24 14.88 -23.94
CA SER A 423 2.42 15.28 -22.79
C SER A 423 2.66 14.33 -21.60
N TYR A 424 2.18 14.71 -20.41
CA TYR A 424 2.17 13.77 -19.27
C TYR A 424 1.35 12.51 -19.57
N TYR A 425 0.29 12.65 -20.37
CA TYR A 425 -0.57 11.56 -20.80
C TYR A 425 0.16 10.62 -21.78
N ASP A 426 0.89 11.18 -22.76
CA ASP A 426 1.70 10.39 -23.68
C ASP A 426 2.77 9.58 -22.92
N LEU A 427 3.47 10.24 -21.98
CA LEU A 427 4.49 9.60 -21.14
C LEU A 427 3.88 8.46 -20.31
N TYR A 428 2.72 8.70 -19.71
CA TYR A 428 1.99 7.69 -18.95
C TYR A 428 1.56 6.50 -19.81
N ASN A 429 1.06 6.73 -21.03
CA ASN A 429 0.69 5.66 -21.97
C ASN A 429 1.89 4.79 -22.37
N LEU A 430 3.04 5.41 -22.66
CA LEU A 430 4.28 4.69 -22.95
C LEU A 430 4.71 3.79 -21.76
N VAL A 431 4.57 4.28 -20.52
CA VAL A 431 4.87 3.49 -19.31
C VAL A 431 3.86 2.36 -19.09
N VAL A 432 2.57 2.60 -19.34
CA VAL A 432 1.54 1.56 -19.22
C VAL A 432 1.77 0.45 -20.25
N LEU A 433 2.13 0.81 -21.47
CA LEU A 433 2.53 -0.13 -22.52
C LEU A 433 3.76 -0.95 -22.12
N SER A 434 4.81 -0.31 -21.60
CA SER A 434 6.02 -1.03 -21.17
C SER A 434 5.69 -2.04 -20.08
N ARG A 435 4.88 -1.67 -19.07
CA ARG A 435 4.39 -2.58 -18.03
C ARG A 435 3.58 -3.75 -18.60
N PHE A 436 2.74 -3.52 -19.61
CA PHE A 436 1.95 -4.58 -20.24
C PHE A 436 2.84 -5.64 -20.90
N HIS A 437 3.85 -5.21 -21.67
CA HIS A 437 4.82 -6.14 -22.27
C HIS A 437 5.46 -7.03 -21.21
N ILE A 438 5.89 -6.44 -20.10
CA ILE A 438 6.57 -7.16 -19.01
C ILE A 438 5.65 -8.12 -18.26
N ARG A 439 4.41 -7.70 -17.97
CA ARG A 439 3.41 -8.59 -17.35
C ARG A 439 3.05 -9.77 -18.23
N ALA A 440 3.12 -9.60 -19.55
CA ALA A 440 2.99 -10.67 -20.52
C ALA A 440 4.29 -11.51 -20.70
N GLY A 441 5.31 -11.31 -19.85
CA GLY A 441 6.58 -12.02 -19.92
C GLY A 441 7.51 -11.57 -21.06
N LYS A 442 7.24 -10.44 -21.70
CA LYS A 442 8.00 -9.91 -22.85
C LYS A 442 8.85 -8.70 -22.46
N LYS A 443 9.96 -8.46 -23.16
CA LYS A 443 10.71 -7.20 -23.03
C LYS A 443 9.93 -6.05 -23.67
N ALA A 444 9.92 -4.90 -23.01
CA ALA A 444 9.38 -3.68 -23.61
C ALA A 444 10.30 -3.17 -24.73
N PRO A 445 9.76 -2.60 -25.84
CA PRO A 445 10.57 -2.02 -26.91
C PRO A 445 11.54 -0.95 -26.41
N GLN A 446 12.81 -1.02 -26.83
CA GLN A 446 13.87 -0.14 -26.33
C GLN A 446 13.63 1.34 -26.67
N GLU A 447 12.99 1.63 -27.81
CA GLU A 447 12.64 2.98 -28.24
C GLU A 447 11.64 3.64 -27.28
N ILE A 448 10.66 2.88 -26.79
CA ILE A 448 9.70 3.34 -25.77
C ILE A 448 10.43 3.68 -24.47
N LEU A 449 11.30 2.78 -24.00
CA LEU A 449 12.06 2.95 -22.76
C LEU A 449 13.02 4.15 -22.81
N ASN A 450 13.72 4.33 -23.92
CA ASN A 450 14.64 5.46 -24.12
C ASN A 450 13.88 6.80 -24.16
N THR A 451 12.71 6.82 -24.81
CA THR A 451 11.85 8.01 -24.88
C THR A 451 11.34 8.40 -23.50
N ILE A 452 10.84 7.44 -22.70
CA ILE A 452 10.42 7.66 -21.31
C ILE A 452 11.58 8.27 -20.49
N LYS A 453 12.78 7.68 -20.60
CA LYS A 453 13.99 8.16 -19.88
C LYS A 453 14.35 9.60 -20.22
N ARG A 454 14.31 9.97 -21.50
CA ARG A 454 14.63 11.33 -21.97
C ARG A 454 13.65 12.36 -21.42
N GLU A 455 12.35 12.14 -21.63
CA GLU A 455 11.32 13.09 -21.21
C GLU A 455 11.27 13.31 -19.70
N LEU A 456 11.54 12.26 -18.89
CA LEU A 456 11.59 12.37 -17.43
C LEU A 456 12.72 13.28 -16.94
N LYS A 457 13.82 13.41 -17.72
CA LYS A 457 14.95 14.31 -17.42
C LYS A 457 14.68 15.75 -17.85
N GLU A 458 14.04 15.95 -19.00
CA GLU A 458 13.89 17.28 -19.63
C GLU A 458 12.68 18.07 -19.13
N LYS A 459 11.62 17.39 -18.64
CA LYS A 459 10.42 18.06 -18.12
C LYS A 459 10.63 18.66 -16.72
N ASN A 460 10.10 19.86 -16.52
CA ASN A 460 10.06 20.49 -15.20
C ASN A 460 8.82 20.03 -14.40
N PHE A 461 9.04 19.40 -13.25
CA PHE A 461 8.00 18.94 -12.34
C PHE A 461 7.98 19.84 -11.11
N SER A 462 7.17 20.91 -11.16
CA SER A 462 7.22 22.00 -10.17
C SER A 462 6.18 21.91 -9.06
N THR A 463 5.17 21.03 -9.18
CA THR A 463 4.13 20.85 -8.16
C THR A 463 4.32 19.50 -7.46
N ARG A 464 3.88 19.41 -6.20
CA ARG A 464 3.94 18.19 -5.39
C ARG A 464 3.24 17.02 -6.11
N GLU A 465 2.11 17.27 -6.77
CA GLU A 465 1.44 16.24 -7.57
C GLU A 465 2.31 15.77 -8.75
N ARG A 466 2.92 16.70 -9.49
CA ARG A 466 3.79 16.35 -10.62
C ARG A 466 5.02 15.56 -10.16
N LEU A 467 5.62 15.90 -9.02
CA LEU A 467 6.72 15.15 -8.44
C LEU A 467 6.32 13.74 -8.03
N TYR A 468 5.12 13.57 -7.45
CA TYR A 468 4.57 12.25 -7.14
C TYR A 468 4.41 11.39 -8.41
N LEU A 469 3.88 11.97 -9.50
CA LEU A 469 3.79 11.30 -10.79
C LEU A 469 5.17 10.89 -11.32
N LYS A 470 6.16 11.82 -11.30
CA LYS A 470 7.53 11.53 -11.72
C LYS A 470 8.10 10.33 -10.97
N ALA A 471 7.94 10.30 -9.65
CA ALA A 471 8.43 9.21 -8.80
C ALA A 471 7.77 7.86 -9.15
N HIS A 472 6.46 7.83 -9.41
CA HIS A 472 5.78 6.61 -9.91
C HIS A 472 6.35 6.18 -11.27
N LEU A 473 6.51 7.09 -12.23
CA LEU A 473 7.04 6.74 -13.55
C LEU A 473 8.49 6.22 -13.48
N LEU A 474 9.31 6.78 -12.58
CA LEU A 474 10.66 6.30 -12.31
C LEU A 474 10.66 4.92 -11.67
N TYR A 475 9.75 4.65 -10.72
CA TYR A 475 9.58 3.31 -10.15
C TYR A 475 9.19 2.28 -11.21
N ASP A 476 8.36 2.67 -12.15
CA ASP A 476 7.90 1.79 -13.24
C ASP A 476 9.02 1.50 -14.23
N LEU A 477 9.79 2.52 -14.56
CA LEU A 477 10.98 2.38 -15.38
C LEU A 477 11.98 1.44 -14.69
N PHE A 478 12.19 1.60 -13.39
CA PHE A 478 12.98 0.66 -12.60
C PHE A 478 12.40 -0.76 -12.67
N SER A 479 11.12 -0.93 -12.38
CA SER A 479 10.45 -2.25 -12.38
C SER A 479 10.50 -2.93 -13.75
N SER A 480 10.68 -2.16 -14.83
CA SER A 480 10.74 -2.65 -16.20
C SER A 480 12.13 -2.89 -16.75
N THR A 481 13.14 -2.20 -16.24
CA THR A 481 14.49 -2.20 -16.81
C THR A 481 15.60 -2.49 -15.79
N GLU A 482 15.23 -2.68 -14.52
CA GLU A 482 16.12 -2.76 -13.37
C GLU A 482 17.07 -1.55 -13.23
N ASP A 483 16.68 -0.40 -13.80
CA ASP A 483 17.47 0.83 -13.74
C ASP A 483 17.57 1.38 -12.32
N ARG A 484 18.73 1.13 -11.70
CA ARG A 484 19.02 1.55 -10.33
C ARG A 484 19.12 3.07 -10.16
N GLU A 485 19.47 3.82 -11.22
CA GLU A 485 19.46 5.29 -11.16
C GLU A 485 18.02 5.81 -11.07
N ALA A 486 17.09 5.20 -11.82
CA ALA A 486 15.67 5.56 -11.75
C ALA A 486 15.09 5.30 -10.34
N LEU A 487 15.44 4.16 -9.72
CA LEU A 487 15.04 3.86 -8.34
C LEU A 487 15.63 4.85 -7.34
N LYS A 488 16.90 5.24 -7.51
CA LYS A 488 17.55 6.24 -6.64
C LYS A 488 16.89 7.61 -6.75
N GLU A 489 16.62 8.08 -7.98
CA GLU A 489 15.94 9.35 -8.21
C GLU A 489 14.52 9.34 -7.64
N MET A 490 13.78 8.24 -7.83
CA MET A 490 12.47 8.02 -7.23
C MET A 490 12.51 8.10 -5.69
N MET A 491 13.48 7.43 -5.06
CA MET A 491 13.67 7.45 -3.61
C MET A 491 14.01 8.84 -3.08
N ASN A 492 14.82 9.61 -3.81
CA ASN A 492 15.14 11.00 -3.46
C ASN A 492 13.89 11.88 -3.45
N ILE A 493 13.07 11.80 -4.53
CA ILE A 493 11.80 12.55 -4.62
C ILE A 493 10.85 12.12 -3.50
N ALA A 494 10.71 10.81 -3.27
CA ALA A 494 9.81 10.29 -2.25
C ALA A 494 10.23 10.71 -0.83
N THR A 495 11.53 10.82 -0.58
CA THR A 495 12.07 11.27 0.71
C THR A 495 11.94 12.77 0.89
N SER A 496 12.28 13.58 -0.13
CA SER A 496 12.21 15.05 -0.05
C SER A 496 10.78 15.58 0.11
N GLU A 497 9.82 14.97 -0.61
CA GLU A 497 8.41 15.41 -0.62
C GLU A 497 7.54 14.72 0.46
N GLY A 498 8.14 13.80 1.23
CA GLY A 498 7.46 13.03 2.27
C GLY A 498 6.41 12.05 1.73
N PHE A 499 6.64 11.45 0.55
CA PHE A 499 5.75 10.44 -0.02
C PHE A 499 6.01 9.05 0.58
N LEU A 500 5.46 8.80 1.77
CA LEU A 500 5.67 7.55 2.51
C LEU A 500 5.27 6.29 1.72
N ASP A 501 4.22 6.32 0.90
CA ASP A 501 3.80 5.13 0.12
C ASP A 501 4.80 4.78 -1.00
N LEU A 502 5.39 5.80 -1.63
CA LEU A 502 6.47 5.65 -2.58
C LEU A 502 7.77 5.20 -1.89
N GLN A 503 8.07 5.69 -0.68
CA GLN A 503 9.20 5.19 0.10
C GLN A 503 9.03 3.70 0.45
N VAL A 504 7.83 3.27 0.84
CA VAL A 504 7.49 1.83 1.03
C VAL A 504 7.79 1.05 -0.24
N MET A 505 7.32 1.52 -1.41
CA MET A 505 7.58 0.86 -2.69
C MET A 505 9.09 0.76 -3.00
N GLY A 506 9.85 1.83 -2.77
CA GLY A 506 11.28 1.84 -3.02
C GLY A 506 12.08 0.96 -2.05
N TYR A 507 11.73 0.94 -0.76
CA TYR A 507 12.35 0.01 0.20
C TYR A 507 12.02 -1.45 -0.12
N ARG A 508 10.80 -1.79 -0.55
CA ARG A 508 10.49 -3.14 -1.04
C ARG A 508 11.39 -3.53 -2.23
N ALA A 509 11.53 -2.63 -3.20
CA ALA A 509 12.39 -2.85 -4.36
C ALA A 509 13.86 -3.06 -3.96
N LEU A 510 14.39 -2.22 -3.06
CA LEU A 510 15.75 -2.37 -2.53
C LEU A 510 15.91 -3.69 -1.76
N GLY A 511 14.89 -4.12 -1.02
CA GLY A 511 14.88 -5.39 -0.30
C GLY A 511 14.98 -6.60 -1.24
N VAL A 512 14.25 -6.57 -2.35
CA VAL A 512 14.29 -7.62 -3.39
C VAL A 512 15.63 -7.61 -4.15
N LEU A 513 16.20 -6.43 -4.43
CA LEU A 513 17.48 -6.29 -5.14
C LEU A 513 18.71 -6.59 -4.28
N SER A 514 18.54 -6.64 -2.97
CA SER A 514 19.65 -6.78 -2.04
C SER A 514 20.35 -8.13 -2.24
N ARG A 515 21.68 -8.09 -2.26
CA ARG A 515 22.51 -9.28 -2.48
C ARG A 515 22.62 -10.18 -1.26
N THR A 516 22.22 -9.69 -0.09
CA THR A 516 22.27 -10.43 1.17
C THR A 516 20.92 -10.34 1.89
N ARG A 517 20.49 -11.43 2.54
CA ARG A 517 19.25 -11.46 3.32
C ARG A 517 19.20 -10.43 4.44
N ALA A 518 20.34 -10.13 5.06
CA ALA A 518 20.44 -9.10 6.09
C ALA A 518 20.02 -7.73 5.55
N MET A 519 20.50 -7.36 4.35
CA MET A 519 20.10 -6.12 3.68
C MET A 519 18.64 -6.18 3.19
N SER A 520 18.20 -7.33 2.66
CA SER A 520 16.79 -7.52 2.30
C SER A 520 15.86 -7.26 3.48
N ASN A 521 16.16 -7.86 4.64
CA ASN A 521 15.38 -7.71 5.86
C ASN A 521 15.44 -6.28 6.39
N TYR A 522 16.59 -5.61 6.36
CA TYR A 522 16.71 -4.21 6.75
C TYR A 522 15.70 -3.35 5.98
N TYR A 523 15.68 -3.48 4.65
CA TYR A 523 14.74 -2.72 3.83
C TYR A 523 13.29 -3.16 4.01
N PHE A 524 13.02 -4.46 4.15
CA PHE A 524 11.66 -4.94 4.44
C PHE A 524 11.15 -4.48 5.81
N HIS A 525 12.00 -4.39 6.82
CA HIS A 525 11.64 -3.86 8.14
C HIS A 525 11.35 -2.35 8.08
N HIS A 526 12.16 -1.57 7.36
CA HIS A 526 11.87 -0.15 7.13
C HIS A 526 10.57 0.06 6.35
N SER A 527 10.35 -0.73 5.30
CA SER A 527 9.10 -0.74 4.55
C SER A 527 7.91 -1.10 5.44
N LEU A 528 8.04 -2.12 6.29
CA LEU A 528 7.02 -2.56 7.25
C LEU A 528 6.68 -1.46 8.27
N GLU A 529 7.69 -0.76 8.80
CA GLU A 529 7.48 0.31 9.76
C GLU A 529 6.70 1.46 9.12
N LEU A 530 7.09 1.87 7.91
CA LEU A 530 6.41 2.90 7.15
C LEU A 530 4.99 2.47 6.75
N SER A 531 4.80 1.25 6.27
CA SER A 531 3.48 0.77 5.86
C SER A 531 2.51 0.74 7.03
N ARG A 532 2.95 0.32 8.23
CA ARG A 532 2.13 0.39 9.46
C ARG A 532 1.78 1.82 9.89
N LYS A 533 2.68 2.79 9.67
CA LYS A 533 2.40 4.21 9.93
C LYS A 533 1.36 4.80 8.97
N ILE A 534 1.35 4.33 7.71
CA ILE A 534 0.39 4.78 6.70
C ILE A 534 -0.98 4.12 6.92
N ASP A 535 -0.99 2.80 6.88
CA ASP A 535 -2.19 1.97 6.93
C ASP A 535 -1.80 0.50 7.23
N PRO A 536 -2.28 -0.08 8.33
CA PRO A 536 -1.96 -1.46 8.70
C PRO A 536 -2.26 -2.52 7.64
N SER A 537 -3.18 -2.29 6.71
CA SER A 537 -3.41 -3.22 5.60
C SER A 537 -2.29 -3.22 4.55
N LEU A 538 -1.55 -2.11 4.41
CA LEU A 538 -0.43 -2.05 3.48
C LEU A 538 0.76 -2.88 3.94
N SER A 539 0.83 -3.20 5.24
CA SER A 539 1.91 -4.03 5.78
C SER A 539 1.81 -5.50 5.39
N ILE A 540 0.67 -5.97 4.89
CA ILE A 540 0.47 -7.38 4.53
C ILE A 540 1.55 -7.86 3.54
N VAL A 541 1.87 -7.04 2.53
CA VAL A 541 2.91 -7.38 1.54
C VAL A 541 4.29 -7.42 2.19
N ASP A 542 4.63 -6.47 3.07
CA ASP A 542 5.92 -6.48 3.79
C ASP A 542 6.03 -7.67 4.74
N GLU A 543 4.96 -7.96 5.47
CA GLU A 543 4.85 -9.12 6.34
C GLU A 543 4.99 -10.41 5.53
N SER A 544 4.46 -10.48 4.30
CA SER A 544 4.66 -11.63 3.40
C SER A 544 6.10 -11.80 2.94
N ASN A 545 6.81 -10.71 2.59
CA ASN A 545 8.22 -10.74 2.21
C ASN A 545 9.12 -11.19 3.37
N LEU A 546 8.83 -10.70 4.58
CA LEU A 546 9.53 -11.13 5.79
C LEU A 546 9.22 -12.59 6.14
N THR A 547 7.97 -13.04 5.95
CA THR A 547 7.59 -14.45 6.18
C THR A 547 8.38 -15.37 5.25
N TRP A 548 8.45 -15.02 3.96
CA TRP A 548 9.29 -15.76 3.00
C TRP A 548 10.77 -15.74 3.41
N SER A 549 11.31 -14.60 3.85
CA SER A 549 12.69 -14.50 4.31
C SER A 549 12.97 -15.41 5.52
N LEU A 550 12.08 -15.44 6.51
CA LEU A 550 12.21 -16.30 7.71
C LEU A 550 12.24 -17.79 7.37
N LEU A 551 11.45 -18.23 6.38
CA LEU A 551 11.47 -19.61 5.91
C LEU A 551 12.85 -20.00 5.41
N TYR A 552 13.40 -19.22 4.46
CA TYR A 552 14.65 -19.55 3.80
C TYR A 552 15.89 -19.32 4.69
N GLU A 553 15.84 -18.38 5.64
CA GLU A 553 16.85 -18.26 6.71
C GLU A 553 16.90 -19.48 7.64
N GLY A 554 15.87 -20.34 7.60
CA GLY A 554 15.75 -21.48 8.49
C GLY A 554 15.28 -21.11 9.90
N LYS A 555 14.67 -19.94 10.09
CA LYS A 555 14.07 -19.52 11.37
C LYS A 555 12.66 -20.09 11.51
N ILE A 556 12.53 -21.42 11.46
CA ILE A 556 11.25 -22.13 11.30
C ILE A 556 10.21 -21.76 12.36
N THR A 557 10.59 -21.65 13.64
CA THR A 557 9.66 -21.24 14.71
C THR A 557 9.08 -19.84 14.45
N ASN A 558 9.93 -18.88 14.09
CA ASN A 558 9.49 -17.50 13.80
C ASN A 558 8.66 -17.45 12.52
N PHE A 559 9.04 -18.23 11.51
CA PHE A 559 8.27 -18.39 10.27
C PHE A 559 6.84 -18.86 10.56
N LEU A 560 6.65 -19.93 11.32
CA LEU A 560 5.32 -20.48 11.61
C LEU A 560 4.43 -19.47 12.35
N VAL A 561 4.98 -18.78 13.36
CA VAL A 561 4.27 -17.73 14.10
C VAL A 561 3.86 -16.58 13.18
N GLN A 562 4.80 -16.13 12.33
CA GLN A 562 4.56 -15.02 11.41
C GLN A 562 3.58 -15.41 10.29
N LEU A 563 3.62 -16.65 9.81
CA LEU A 563 2.71 -17.20 8.81
C LEU A 563 1.27 -17.22 9.32
N GLU A 564 1.05 -17.69 10.55
CA GLU A 564 -0.29 -17.71 11.16
C GLU A 564 -0.84 -16.28 11.35
N ARG A 565 0.03 -15.36 11.78
CA ARG A 565 -0.29 -13.93 11.89
C ARG A 565 -0.69 -13.34 10.54
N LEU A 566 0.10 -13.58 9.50
CA LEU A 566 -0.15 -13.09 8.14
C LEU A 566 -1.47 -13.64 7.60
N ARG A 567 -1.75 -14.93 7.83
CA ARG A 567 -3.03 -15.57 7.45
C ARG A 567 -4.23 -14.93 8.16
N LYS A 568 -4.12 -14.61 9.45
CA LYS A 568 -5.16 -13.88 10.20
C LYS A 568 -5.39 -12.47 9.63
N GLN A 569 -4.32 -11.75 9.31
CA GLN A 569 -4.42 -10.43 8.69
C GLN A 569 -5.04 -10.49 7.29
N ALA A 570 -4.59 -11.40 6.43
CA ALA A 570 -5.13 -11.55 5.08
C ALA A 570 -6.64 -11.84 5.10
N ARG A 571 -7.11 -12.68 6.04
CA ARG A 571 -8.55 -12.90 6.26
C ARG A 571 -9.27 -11.64 6.76
N LEU A 572 -8.68 -10.93 7.73
CA LEU A 572 -9.27 -9.70 8.29
C LEU A 572 -9.45 -8.61 7.23
N PHE A 573 -8.50 -8.50 6.30
CA PHE A 573 -8.51 -7.50 5.23
C PHE A 573 -9.11 -8.01 3.91
N GLU A 574 -9.61 -9.26 3.87
CA GLU A 574 -10.16 -9.91 2.67
C GLU A 574 -9.17 -9.95 1.48
N ASP A 575 -7.86 -10.00 1.76
CA ASP A 575 -6.80 -10.11 0.75
C ASP A 575 -6.56 -11.58 0.36
N MET A 576 -7.40 -12.08 -0.56
CA MET A 576 -7.36 -13.47 -1.01
C MET A 576 -6.06 -13.86 -1.73
N PRO A 577 -5.42 -13.00 -2.56
CA PRO A 577 -4.12 -13.31 -3.15
C PRO A 577 -3.01 -13.59 -2.12
N ILE A 578 -2.93 -12.78 -1.04
CA ILE A 578 -1.96 -13.03 0.03
C ILE A 578 -2.37 -14.22 0.88
N LEU A 579 -3.67 -14.41 1.14
CA LEU A 579 -4.15 -15.60 1.84
C LEU A 579 -3.72 -16.87 1.10
N SER A 580 -3.92 -16.93 -0.21
CA SER A 580 -3.43 -18.00 -1.10
C SER A 580 -1.92 -18.19 -0.94
N TYR A 581 -1.15 -17.10 -1.01
CA TYR A 581 0.30 -17.15 -0.88
C TYR A 581 0.78 -17.71 0.47
N THR A 582 0.01 -17.55 1.55
CA THR A 582 0.36 -18.19 2.83
C THR A 582 0.31 -19.72 2.73
N TYR A 583 -0.62 -20.29 1.96
CA TYR A 583 -0.67 -21.73 1.70
C TYR A 583 0.50 -22.15 0.80
N PHE A 584 0.88 -21.34 -0.18
CA PHE A 584 2.08 -21.61 -0.99
C PHE A 584 3.34 -21.74 -0.13
N LEU A 585 3.58 -20.78 0.78
CA LEU A 585 4.73 -20.80 1.69
C LEU A 585 4.69 -22.00 2.65
N GLU A 586 3.50 -22.37 3.13
CA GLU A 586 3.28 -23.56 3.95
C GLU A 586 3.58 -24.85 3.17
N GLY A 587 3.15 -24.93 1.92
CA GLY A 587 3.42 -26.06 1.03
C GLY A 587 4.92 -26.23 0.78
N LEU A 588 5.64 -25.14 0.50
CA LEU A 588 7.11 -25.16 0.39
C LEU A 588 7.78 -25.64 1.68
N TYR A 589 7.33 -25.17 2.84
CA TYR A 589 7.80 -25.66 4.13
C TYR A 589 7.63 -27.19 4.26
N TYR A 590 6.47 -27.74 3.89
CA TYR A 590 6.23 -29.18 3.96
C TYR A 590 7.04 -29.99 2.93
N ILE A 591 7.31 -29.44 1.74
CA ILE A 591 8.24 -30.04 0.78
C ILE A 591 9.62 -30.20 1.42
N HIS A 592 10.18 -29.12 2.02
CA HIS A 592 11.48 -29.20 2.69
C HIS A 592 11.46 -30.06 3.95
N LYS A 593 10.31 -30.17 4.63
CA LYS A 593 10.08 -31.14 5.73
C LYS A 593 9.98 -32.59 5.24
N LYS A 594 9.95 -32.82 3.92
CA LYS A 594 9.76 -34.15 3.28
C LYS A 594 8.43 -34.79 3.70
N ASP A 595 7.38 -33.99 3.84
CA ASP A 595 6.01 -34.42 4.08
C ASP A 595 5.16 -34.07 2.84
N PHE A 596 5.36 -34.85 1.78
CA PHE A 596 4.81 -34.58 0.45
C PHE A 596 3.29 -34.73 0.39
N GLN A 597 2.72 -35.59 1.24
CA GLN A 597 1.26 -35.73 1.36
C GLN A 597 0.66 -34.46 1.95
N LYS A 598 1.26 -33.93 3.03
CA LYS A 598 0.76 -32.69 3.62
C LYS A 598 0.97 -31.49 2.71
N ALA A 599 2.10 -31.42 2.01
CA ALA A 599 2.34 -30.40 0.99
C ALA A 599 1.28 -30.44 -0.11
N GLU A 600 0.93 -31.63 -0.62
CA GLU A 600 -0.12 -31.78 -1.63
C GLU A 600 -1.49 -31.31 -1.13
N GLU A 601 -1.89 -31.69 0.10
CA GLU A 601 -3.14 -31.24 0.73
C GLU A 601 -3.21 -29.70 0.80
N VAL A 602 -2.09 -29.08 1.19
CA VAL A 602 -1.96 -27.62 1.31
C VAL A 602 -2.05 -26.94 -0.06
N PHE A 603 -1.34 -27.43 -1.09
CA PHE A 603 -1.43 -26.84 -2.42
C PHE A 603 -2.80 -27.07 -3.08
N ARG A 604 -3.49 -28.19 -2.81
CA ARG A 604 -4.87 -28.39 -3.26
C ARG A 604 -5.83 -27.41 -2.61
N THR A 605 -5.64 -27.14 -1.32
CA THR A 605 -6.40 -26.10 -0.59
C THR A 605 -6.14 -24.71 -1.18
N GLU A 606 -4.88 -24.40 -1.54
CA GLU A 606 -4.53 -23.17 -2.25
C GLU A 606 -5.26 -23.10 -3.59
N LEU A 607 -5.19 -24.15 -4.41
CA LEU A 607 -5.81 -24.20 -5.74
C LEU A 607 -7.33 -23.98 -5.68
N GLU A 608 -8.02 -24.61 -4.75
CA GLU A 608 -9.47 -24.40 -4.55
C GLU A 608 -9.80 -22.94 -4.20
N LEU A 609 -8.94 -22.28 -3.41
CA LEU A 609 -9.09 -20.88 -3.07
C LEU A 609 -8.84 -19.99 -4.30
N GLU A 610 -7.80 -20.29 -5.07
CA GLU A 610 -7.46 -19.57 -6.30
C GLU A 610 -8.59 -19.64 -7.32
N GLU A 611 -9.15 -20.83 -7.55
CA GLU A 611 -10.27 -21.06 -8.46
C GLU A 611 -11.55 -20.35 -8.00
N ARG A 612 -11.89 -20.43 -6.70
CA ARG A 612 -13.09 -19.79 -6.15
C ARG A 612 -13.06 -18.27 -6.31
N HIS A 613 -11.88 -17.66 -6.25
CA HIS A 613 -11.71 -16.21 -6.25
C HIS A 613 -11.13 -15.65 -7.55
N GLY A 614 -10.95 -16.47 -8.59
CA GLY A 614 -10.42 -16.05 -9.89
C GLY A 614 -8.98 -15.52 -9.81
N ILE A 615 -8.17 -16.09 -8.91
CA ILE A 615 -6.75 -15.75 -8.75
C ILE A 615 -5.93 -16.63 -9.70
N GLU A 616 -4.74 -16.14 -10.08
CA GLU A 616 -3.78 -16.92 -10.87
C GLU A 616 -3.40 -18.22 -10.14
N ARG A 617 -3.38 -19.36 -10.85
CA ARG A 617 -3.28 -20.71 -10.28
C ARG A 617 -1.86 -21.12 -9.88
N ARG A 618 -1.18 -20.32 -9.05
CA ARG A 618 0.21 -20.56 -8.63
C ARG A 618 0.38 -21.92 -7.95
N ALA A 619 -0.64 -22.42 -7.25
CA ALA A 619 -0.61 -23.72 -6.59
C ALA A 619 -0.19 -24.87 -7.52
N LEU A 620 -0.50 -24.78 -8.82
CA LEU A 620 -0.10 -25.77 -9.81
C LEU A 620 1.43 -25.95 -9.89
N ARG A 621 2.21 -24.86 -9.77
CA ARG A 621 3.68 -24.94 -9.72
C ARG A 621 4.16 -25.63 -8.46
N GLY A 622 3.51 -25.35 -7.33
CA GLY A 622 3.78 -26.03 -6.06
C GLY A 622 3.54 -27.54 -6.13
N LEU A 623 2.44 -27.96 -6.77
CA LEU A 623 2.13 -29.37 -7.01
C LEU A 623 3.18 -30.05 -7.91
N VAL A 624 3.58 -29.41 -9.02
CA VAL A 624 4.66 -29.94 -9.87
C VAL A 624 5.94 -30.14 -9.07
N ILE A 625 6.37 -29.14 -8.30
CA ILE A 625 7.59 -29.24 -7.47
C ILE A 625 7.44 -30.37 -6.44
N ASN A 626 6.28 -30.48 -5.78
CA ASN A 626 6.02 -31.54 -4.81
C ASN A 626 6.13 -32.94 -5.43
N TYR A 627 5.55 -33.15 -6.62
CA TYR A 627 5.63 -34.42 -7.34
C TYR A 627 7.05 -34.75 -7.79
N LEU A 628 7.83 -33.76 -8.23
CA LEU A 628 9.24 -33.97 -8.58
C LEU A 628 10.06 -34.35 -7.35
N PHE A 629 9.82 -33.71 -6.19
CA PHE A 629 10.53 -34.01 -4.94
C PHE A 629 10.14 -35.37 -4.35
N SER A 630 8.91 -35.82 -4.54
CA SER A 630 8.46 -37.14 -4.10
C SER A 630 8.89 -38.28 -5.05
N GLY A 631 9.44 -37.95 -6.23
CA GLY A 631 9.82 -38.89 -7.27
C GLY A 631 8.67 -39.29 -8.22
N ASP A 632 7.48 -38.70 -8.08
CA ASP A 632 6.33 -38.93 -8.97
C ASP A 632 6.42 -38.07 -10.25
N VAL A 633 7.40 -38.41 -11.10
CA VAL A 633 7.67 -37.68 -12.33
C VAL A 633 6.51 -37.77 -13.33
N GLU A 634 5.74 -38.87 -13.32
CA GLU A 634 4.58 -39.06 -14.21
C GLU A 634 3.46 -38.07 -13.89
N SER A 635 3.10 -37.90 -12.61
CA SER A 635 2.12 -36.88 -12.20
C SER A 635 2.59 -35.46 -12.52
N ALA A 636 3.89 -35.17 -12.34
CA ALA A 636 4.46 -33.88 -12.72
C ALA A 636 4.34 -33.62 -14.23
N LYS A 637 4.68 -34.59 -15.08
CA LYS A 637 4.55 -34.49 -16.55
C LYS A 637 3.10 -34.31 -16.99
N SER A 638 2.20 -35.15 -16.49
CA SER A 638 0.76 -35.08 -16.78
C SER A 638 0.16 -33.71 -16.44
N LEU A 639 0.65 -33.08 -15.37
CA LEU A 639 0.24 -31.74 -14.99
C LEU A 639 0.82 -30.66 -15.93
N LEU A 640 2.11 -30.76 -16.28
CA LEU A 640 2.82 -29.81 -17.16
C LEU A 640 2.38 -29.86 -18.63
N GLU A 641 1.80 -30.98 -19.09
CA GLU A 641 1.24 -31.13 -20.44
C GLU A 641 -0.07 -30.35 -20.63
N LYS A 642 -0.70 -29.90 -19.55
CA LYS A 642 -1.90 -29.05 -19.64
C LYS A 642 -1.53 -27.65 -20.11
N ASP A 643 -2.38 -27.07 -20.96
CA ASP A 643 -2.25 -25.70 -21.46
C ASP A 643 -2.66 -24.68 -20.39
N GLU A 644 -1.77 -24.46 -19.42
CA GLU A 644 -1.97 -23.51 -18.33
C GLU A 644 -0.90 -22.39 -18.40
N PRO A 645 -1.31 -21.10 -18.45
CA PRO A 645 -0.38 -19.97 -18.53
C PRO A 645 0.66 -19.89 -17.40
N GLU A 646 0.35 -20.50 -16.26
CA GLU A 646 1.23 -20.49 -15.09
C GLU A 646 2.53 -21.28 -15.31
N PHE A 647 2.54 -22.25 -16.22
CA PHE A 647 3.74 -23.03 -16.54
C PHE A 647 4.68 -22.30 -17.52
N ASP A 648 4.19 -21.29 -18.23
CA ASP A 648 4.98 -20.47 -19.15
C ASP A 648 5.50 -19.18 -18.47
N ARG A 649 5.29 -19.05 -17.16
CA ARG A 649 5.84 -17.96 -16.35
C ARG A 649 7.36 -17.94 -16.45
N PHE A 650 7.89 -16.74 -16.57
CA PHE A 650 9.32 -16.48 -16.60
C PHE A 650 10.04 -17.15 -15.41
N GLY A 651 11.03 -17.99 -15.69
CA GLY A 651 11.79 -18.78 -14.71
C GLY A 651 11.27 -20.21 -14.48
N PHE A 652 9.97 -20.48 -14.65
CA PHE A 652 9.40 -21.83 -14.48
C PHE A 652 9.39 -22.63 -15.79
N ASP A 653 9.32 -21.96 -16.94
CA ASP A 653 9.43 -22.57 -18.28
C ASP A 653 10.69 -23.46 -18.41
N PHE A 654 11.79 -23.03 -17.80
CA PHE A 654 13.02 -23.81 -17.81
C PHE A 654 12.87 -25.18 -17.13
N LEU A 655 12.24 -25.21 -15.95
CA LEU A 655 11.93 -26.45 -15.25
C LEU A 655 10.98 -27.32 -16.07
N LYS A 656 9.93 -26.73 -16.67
CA LYS A 656 9.01 -27.41 -17.57
C LYS A 656 9.75 -28.09 -18.72
N ARG A 657 10.65 -27.36 -19.41
CA ARG A 657 11.47 -27.88 -20.52
C ARG A 657 12.38 -29.03 -20.07
N LEU A 658 13.02 -28.93 -18.90
CA LEU A 658 13.84 -30.02 -18.36
C LEU A 658 13.02 -31.29 -18.05
N VAL A 659 11.85 -31.14 -17.43
CA VAL A 659 10.98 -32.27 -17.07
C VAL A 659 10.40 -32.94 -18.33
N LEU A 660 10.06 -32.17 -19.36
CA LEU A 660 9.49 -32.65 -20.62
C LEU A 660 10.53 -33.05 -21.67
N ALA A 661 11.83 -32.96 -21.37
CA ALA A 661 12.89 -33.37 -22.29
C ALA A 661 12.73 -34.85 -22.70
N LYS A 662 12.77 -35.12 -24.00
CA LYS A 662 12.50 -36.44 -24.58
C LYS A 662 13.63 -37.44 -24.31
N ASP A 663 14.86 -36.94 -24.30
CA ASP A 663 16.06 -37.71 -24.09
C ASP A 663 17.14 -36.88 -23.36
N ASP A 664 18.23 -37.55 -22.99
CA ASP A 664 19.34 -36.93 -22.27
C ASP A 664 20.12 -35.90 -23.12
N SER A 665 20.06 -35.99 -24.46
CA SER A 665 20.71 -35.01 -25.34
C SER A 665 19.96 -33.68 -25.35
N GLU A 666 18.62 -33.73 -25.40
CA GLU A 666 17.76 -32.57 -25.26
C GLU A 666 17.90 -31.94 -23.86
N LEU A 667 17.92 -32.76 -22.81
CA LEU A 667 18.12 -32.29 -21.45
C LEU A 667 19.46 -31.56 -21.30
N LEU A 668 20.56 -32.14 -21.79
CA LEU A 668 21.89 -31.52 -21.71
C LEU A 668 21.94 -30.19 -22.47
N LYS A 669 21.27 -30.08 -23.62
CA LYS A 669 21.19 -28.81 -24.36
C LYS A 669 20.48 -27.73 -23.55
N ILE A 670 19.34 -28.07 -22.94
CA ILE A 670 18.57 -27.16 -22.08
C ILE A 670 19.43 -26.77 -20.86
N TRP A 671 20.11 -27.73 -20.23
CA TRP A 671 21.02 -27.49 -19.11
C TRP A 671 22.15 -26.51 -19.46
N LYS A 672 22.80 -26.63 -20.62
CA LYS A 672 23.85 -25.68 -21.02
C LYS A 672 23.33 -24.27 -21.25
N GLU A 673 22.15 -24.12 -21.84
CA GLU A 673 21.46 -22.82 -21.97
C GLU A 673 21.21 -22.17 -20.59
N ARG A 674 20.97 -22.99 -19.55
CA ARG A 674 20.78 -22.50 -18.18
C ARG A 674 21.99 -21.86 -17.58
N LEU A 675 23.16 -22.48 -17.77
CA LEU A 675 24.43 -22.03 -17.21
C LEU A 675 24.83 -20.66 -17.78
N GLU A 676 24.40 -20.34 -19.01
CA GLU A 676 24.63 -19.06 -19.66
C GLU A 676 23.58 -17.98 -19.30
N THR A 677 22.49 -18.37 -18.64
CA THR A 677 21.37 -17.46 -18.33
C THR A 677 21.60 -16.73 -17.00
N PRO A 678 21.60 -15.37 -16.96
CA PRO A 678 21.92 -14.61 -15.75
C PRO A 678 20.94 -14.76 -14.57
N GLN A 679 19.72 -15.26 -14.82
CA GLN A 679 18.66 -15.33 -13.80
C GLN A 679 18.76 -16.61 -12.97
N LYS A 680 18.12 -16.64 -11.78
CA LYS A 680 18.40 -17.61 -10.69
C LYS A 680 17.14 -18.16 -10.00
N PHE A 681 16.07 -18.46 -10.74
CA PHE A 681 14.86 -19.04 -10.12
C PHE A 681 14.92 -20.58 -10.12
N PHE A 682 14.47 -21.20 -9.01
CA PHE A 682 14.37 -22.65 -8.81
C PHE A 682 15.68 -23.45 -8.94
N ASN A 683 16.84 -22.81 -8.74
CA ASN A 683 18.12 -23.45 -8.98
C ASN A 683 18.38 -24.64 -8.05
N GLU A 684 18.09 -24.46 -6.77
CA GLU A 684 18.27 -25.48 -5.75
C GLU A 684 17.31 -26.66 -5.98
N GLU A 685 16.06 -26.38 -6.36
CA GLU A 685 15.07 -27.40 -6.69
C GLU A 685 15.45 -28.17 -7.97
N ILE A 686 15.88 -27.46 -9.02
CA ILE A 686 16.36 -28.09 -10.26
C ILE A 686 17.58 -28.96 -9.97
N ALA A 687 18.55 -28.42 -9.22
CA ALA A 687 19.75 -29.17 -8.85
C ALA A 687 19.38 -30.45 -8.13
N TYR A 688 18.53 -30.35 -7.09
CA TYR A 688 18.10 -31.48 -6.29
C TYR A 688 17.37 -32.56 -7.11
N VAL A 689 16.39 -32.16 -7.93
CA VAL A 689 15.56 -33.08 -8.72
C VAL A 689 16.36 -33.78 -9.81
N PHE A 690 17.26 -33.06 -10.49
CA PHE A 690 18.01 -33.60 -11.64
C PHE A 690 19.40 -34.13 -11.29
N THR A 691 19.78 -34.12 -10.01
CA THR A 691 21.12 -34.50 -9.50
C THR A 691 21.70 -35.73 -10.19
N GLU A 692 21.00 -36.87 -10.15
CA GLU A 692 21.53 -38.15 -10.63
C GLU A 692 21.73 -38.18 -12.15
N ARG A 693 20.89 -37.45 -12.90
CA ARG A 693 20.99 -37.34 -14.36
C ARG A 693 22.13 -36.40 -14.74
N LEU A 694 22.21 -35.23 -14.10
CA LEU A 694 23.26 -34.24 -14.37
C LEU A 694 24.65 -34.72 -13.93
N ALA A 695 24.75 -35.49 -12.85
CA ALA A 695 25.99 -36.15 -12.43
C ALA A 695 26.59 -37.05 -13.52
N LYS A 696 25.74 -37.65 -14.36
CA LYS A 696 26.18 -38.52 -15.46
C LYS A 696 26.45 -37.75 -16.75
N LEU A 697 25.67 -36.70 -17.02
CA LEU A 697 25.70 -35.98 -18.30
C LEU A 697 26.72 -34.83 -18.34
N ASP A 698 26.94 -34.15 -17.22
CA ASP A 698 27.82 -32.98 -17.11
C ASP A 698 28.40 -32.86 -15.68
N PRO A 699 29.23 -33.83 -15.23
CA PRO A 699 29.70 -33.88 -13.84
C PRO A 699 30.48 -32.63 -13.42
N GLU A 700 31.41 -32.16 -14.25
CA GLU A 700 32.24 -30.99 -13.93
C GLU A 700 31.41 -29.69 -13.91
N GLY A 701 30.60 -29.45 -14.95
CA GLY A 701 29.75 -28.26 -15.02
C GLY A 701 28.68 -28.23 -13.92
N PHE A 702 28.17 -29.40 -13.52
CA PHE A 702 27.22 -29.50 -12.42
C PHE A 702 27.88 -29.34 -11.04
N GLU A 703 29.10 -29.86 -10.82
CA GLU A 703 29.86 -29.62 -9.58
C GLU A 703 30.16 -28.12 -9.39
N ASP A 704 30.62 -27.44 -10.44
CA ASP A 704 30.86 -25.99 -10.43
C ASP A 704 29.58 -25.21 -10.10
N PHE A 705 28.45 -25.64 -10.66
CA PHE A 705 27.14 -25.05 -10.36
C PHE A 705 26.72 -25.26 -8.90
N LEU A 706 26.90 -26.46 -8.34
CA LEU A 706 26.60 -26.73 -6.92
C LEU A 706 27.50 -25.91 -5.99
N LEU A 707 28.78 -25.74 -6.32
CA LEU A 707 29.71 -24.90 -5.57
C LEU A 707 29.31 -23.42 -5.61
N GLU A 708 28.77 -22.95 -6.74
CA GLU A 708 28.18 -21.62 -6.85
C GLU A 708 26.94 -21.47 -5.96
N LEU A 709 26.03 -22.45 -5.98
CA LEU A 709 24.84 -22.43 -5.12
C LEU A 709 25.18 -22.47 -3.62
N GLU A 710 26.16 -23.28 -3.21
CA GLU A 710 26.65 -23.30 -1.83
C GLU A 710 27.17 -21.93 -1.41
N ARG A 711 28.02 -21.32 -2.24
CA ARG A 711 28.57 -19.98 -2.01
C ARG A 711 27.46 -18.93 -1.85
N GLU A 712 26.48 -18.94 -2.74
CA GLU A 712 25.36 -17.98 -2.70
C GLU A 712 24.50 -18.17 -1.46
N ASN A 713 24.19 -19.40 -1.09
CA ASN A 713 23.35 -19.68 0.07
C ASN A 713 24.07 -19.39 1.39
N VAL A 714 25.39 -19.60 1.45
CA VAL A 714 26.23 -19.20 2.60
C VAL A 714 26.31 -17.68 2.75
N GLU A 715 26.51 -16.93 1.65
CA GLU A 715 26.54 -15.46 1.68
C GLU A 715 25.18 -14.88 2.10
N ASN A 716 24.11 -15.52 1.64
CA ASN A 716 22.75 -15.11 1.95
C ASN A 716 22.25 -15.62 3.31
N SER A 717 22.99 -16.44 4.05
CA SER A 717 22.46 -17.10 5.26
C SER A 717 21.14 -17.85 5.02
N SER A 718 20.95 -18.40 3.81
CA SER A 718 19.73 -19.12 3.43
C SER A 718 19.86 -20.60 3.82
N ASN A 719 19.77 -20.86 5.12
CA ASN A 719 20.08 -22.18 5.69
C ASN A 719 19.13 -23.29 5.22
N LEU A 720 17.87 -22.98 4.91
CA LEU A 720 16.91 -23.99 4.43
C LEU A 720 17.33 -24.57 3.08
N THR A 721 17.67 -23.69 2.14
CA THR A 721 18.17 -24.05 0.81
C THR A 721 19.59 -24.59 0.88
N LEU A 722 20.46 -24.06 1.76
CA LEU A 722 21.80 -24.62 1.98
C LEU A 722 21.75 -26.10 2.41
N ALA A 723 20.81 -26.47 3.28
CA ALA A 723 20.61 -27.87 3.68
C ALA A 723 20.24 -28.75 2.47
N LEU A 724 19.38 -28.24 1.57
CA LEU A 724 19.01 -28.93 0.33
C LEU A 724 20.20 -29.04 -0.64
N VAL A 725 21.04 -28.00 -0.76
CA VAL A 725 22.26 -28.05 -1.58
C VAL A 725 23.25 -29.08 -1.04
N TYR A 726 23.41 -29.20 0.28
CA TYR A 726 24.24 -30.26 0.88
C TYR A 726 23.68 -31.66 0.64
N GLU A 727 22.37 -31.84 0.72
CA GLU A 727 21.72 -33.10 0.34
C GLU A 727 21.94 -33.42 -1.15
N THR A 728 21.95 -32.38 -2.00
CA THR A 728 22.23 -32.48 -3.44
C THR A 728 23.68 -32.91 -3.70
N PHE A 729 24.67 -32.32 -3.00
CA PHE A 729 26.06 -32.77 -3.07
C PHE A 729 26.23 -34.23 -2.63
N TYR A 730 25.53 -34.65 -1.57
CA TYR A 730 25.53 -36.04 -1.14
C TYR A 730 25.07 -36.97 -2.28
N LYS A 731 23.93 -36.68 -2.90
CA LYS A 731 23.40 -37.45 -4.04
C LYS A 731 24.36 -37.43 -5.23
N PHE A 732 24.94 -36.28 -5.54
CA PHE A 732 25.89 -36.09 -6.63
C PHE A 732 27.14 -36.98 -6.46
N TYR A 733 27.84 -36.85 -5.32
CA TYR A 733 29.04 -37.64 -5.06
C TYR A 733 28.76 -39.13 -4.87
N SER A 734 27.57 -39.49 -4.37
CA SER A 734 27.14 -40.89 -4.32
C SER A 734 26.99 -41.46 -5.73
N ALA A 735 26.44 -40.70 -6.68
CA ALA A 735 26.31 -41.12 -8.08
C ALA A 735 27.66 -41.28 -8.78
N LEU A 736 28.69 -40.54 -8.36
CA LEU A 736 30.07 -40.66 -8.86
C LEU A 736 30.88 -41.76 -8.15
N GLY A 737 30.37 -42.34 -7.06
CA GLY A 737 31.10 -43.32 -6.24
C GLY A 737 32.14 -42.71 -5.29
N GLU A 738 32.12 -41.38 -5.07
CA GLU A 738 33.01 -40.68 -4.16
C GLU A 738 32.51 -40.75 -2.70
N ASN A 739 32.54 -41.96 -2.13
CA ASN A 739 31.93 -42.26 -0.82
C ASN A 739 32.35 -41.33 0.32
N PHE A 740 33.60 -40.86 0.33
CA PHE A 740 34.09 -39.96 1.38
C PHE A 740 33.42 -38.58 1.31
N LYS A 741 33.40 -37.96 0.13
CA LYS A 741 32.75 -36.65 -0.06
C LYS A 741 31.24 -36.76 0.11
N ALA A 742 30.63 -37.85 -0.36
CA ALA A 742 29.21 -38.09 -0.18
C ALA A 742 28.81 -38.08 1.31
N LYS A 743 29.46 -38.91 2.15
CA LYS A 743 29.19 -38.96 3.60
C LYS A 743 29.39 -37.61 4.29
N ARG A 744 30.40 -36.85 3.88
CA ARG A 744 30.68 -35.51 4.40
C ARG A 744 29.52 -34.54 4.14
N TYR A 745 29.06 -34.45 2.90
CA TYR A 745 27.95 -33.56 2.56
C TYR A 745 26.62 -34.00 3.18
N LEU A 746 26.40 -35.30 3.37
CA LEU A 746 25.26 -35.83 4.14
C LEU A 746 25.27 -35.31 5.58
N ARG A 747 26.41 -35.38 6.26
CA ARG A 747 26.58 -34.88 7.63
C ARG A 747 26.40 -33.37 7.73
N ARG A 748 26.90 -32.61 6.76
CA ARG A 748 26.61 -31.16 6.65
C ARG A 748 25.12 -30.88 6.50
N ALA A 749 24.41 -31.65 5.66
CA ALA A 749 22.96 -31.50 5.50
C ALA A 749 22.23 -31.76 6.82
N ILE A 750 22.54 -32.88 7.50
CA ILE A 750 21.98 -33.23 8.82
C ILE A 750 22.22 -32.12 9.85
N PHE A 751 23.45 -31.59 9.91
CA PHE A 751 23.80 -30.50 10.82
C PHE A 751 22.93 -29.26 10.58
N VAL A 752 22.80 -28.81 9.32
CA VAL A 752 22.00 -27.63 9.00
C VAL A 752 20.51 -27.88 9.25
N TYR A 753 19.96 -29.07 8.91
CA TYR A 753 18.58 -29.43 9.23
C TYR A 753 18.29 -29.42 10.74
N ASN A 754 19.23 -29.90 11.55
CA ASN A 754 19.13 -29.83 13.00
C ASN A 754 19.19 -28.40 13.53
N LEU A 755 20.07 -27.56 12.97
CA LEU A 755 20.22 -26.14 13.33
C LEU A 755 18.92 -25.35 13.09
N ILE A 756 18.26 -25.58 11.95
CA ILE A 756 17.02 -24.88 11.58
C ILE A 756 15.76 -25.50 12.20
N GLY A 757 15.90 -26.58 12.98
CA GLY A 757 14.79 -27.21 13.70
C GLY A 757 13.97 -28.24 12.90
N LEU A 758 14.46 -28.70 11.74
CA LEU A 758 13.84 -29.77 10.94
C LEU A 758 14.39 -31.15 11.29
N ARG A 759 14.43 -31.49 12.58
CA ARG A 759 15.04 -32.73 13.09
C ARG A 759 14.45 -34.02 12.50
N GLU A 760 13.17 -34.00 12.14
CA GLU A 760 12.51 -35.14 11.51
C GLU A 760 13.15 -35.53 10.16
N VAL A 761 13.64 -34.53 9.40
CA VAL A 761 14.36 -34.74 8.14
C VAL A 761 15.73 -35.35 8.42
N SER A 762 16.45 -34.81 9.40
CA SER A 762 17.72 -35.38 9.88
C SER A 762 17.57 -36.85 10.25
N VAL A 763 16.51 -37.22 11.00
CA VAL A 763 16.26 -38.61 11.36
C VAL A 763 16.02 -39.50 10.14
N LYS A 764 15.31 -39.02 9.11
CA LYS A 764 15.12 -39.79 7.86
C LYS A 764 16.45 -40.03 7.14
N LEU A 765 17.26 -38.99 6.97
CA LEU A 765 18.59 -39.08 6.37
C LEU A 765 19.54 -39.97 7.17
N GLU A 766 19.50 -39.86 8.50
CA GLU A 766 20.24 -40.74 9.40
C GLU A 766 19.75 -42.20 9.32
N VAL A 767 18.47 -42.46 9.06
CA VAL A 767 17.96 -43.84 8.89
C VAL A 767 18.44 -44.45 7.56
N GLU A 768 18.45 -43.67 6.49
CA GLU A 768 19.06 -44.05 5.21
C GLU A 768 20.57 -44.38 5.37
N GLU A 769 21.27 -43.66 6.27
CA GLU A 769 22.66 -43.96 6.64
C GLU A 769 22.80 -45.15 7.61
N LYS A 770 21.90 -45.26 8.61
CA LYS A 770 21.91 -46.28 9.68
C LYS A 770 21.62 -47.70 9.20
N THR A 771 21.22 -47.89 7.94
CA THR A 771 21.38 -49.20 7.28
C THR A 771 22.85 -49.67 7.21
N GLN A 772 23.84 -48.86 7.65
CA GLN A 772 25.24 -49.25 7.71
C GLN A 772 26.03 -49.02 9.02
N ILE A 773 25.59 -48.31 10.08
CA ILE A 773 26.29 -48.30 11.41
C ILE A 773 25.36 -47.75 12.53
N GLU A 774 25.38 -48.37 13.73
CA GLU A 774 24.88 -47.85 15.04
C GLU A 774 26.00 -47.00 15.71
N GLU A 775 25.80 -45.86 16.40
CA GLU A 775 25.00 -45.65 17.62
C GLU A 775 25.15 -44.17 18.13
N LYS A 776 24.41 -43.79 19.18
CA LYS A 776 24.34 -42.49 19.88
C LYS A 776 25.69 -41.89 20.34
N LYS A 777 25.83 -40.55 20.38
CA LYS A 777 26.65 -39.80 21.38
C LYS A 777 26.31 -38.30 21.52
N ALA A 778 26.75 -37.72 22.64
CA ALA A 778 26.36 -36.45 23.24
C ALA A 778 26.68 -35.19 22.41
N PRO A 779 26.04 -34.03 22.70
CA PRO A 779 26.13 -32.88 21.81
C PRO A 779 27.40 -32.05 22.01
N PHE A 780 28.27 -32.08 21.00
CA PHE A 780 29.54 -31.35 20.95
C PHE A 780 29.40 -29.82 21.06
N TYR A 781 28.21 -29.26 20.77
CA TYR A 781 27.94 -27.82 20.87
C TYR A 781 28.14 -27.23 22.28
N LEU A 782 28.08 -28.06 23.34
CA LEU A 782 28.33 -27.61 24.71
C LEU A 782 29.81 -27.29 24.99
N LEU A 783 30.74 -27.82 24.19
CA LEU A 783 32.18 -27.68 24.42
C LEU A 783 32.75 -26.36 23.85
N LEU A 784 32.09 -25.76 22.85
CA LEU A 784 32.58 -24.56 22.14
C LEU A 784 31.74 -23.29 22.36
N GLY A 785 30.60 -23.38 23.05
CA GLY A 785 29.70 -22.24 23.31
C GLY A 785 30.28 -21.10 24.17
N PHE A 786 31.55 -21.17 24.57
CA PHE A 786 32.27 -20.17 25.34
C PHE A 786 33.33 -19.42 24.53
N ILE A 787 33.48 -19.68 23.24
CA ILE A 787 34.41 -18.94 22.39
C ILE A 787 33.85 -17.53 22.18
N GLU A 788 34.46 -16.55 22.81
CA GLU A 788 34.15 -15.13 22.63
C GLU A 788 34.71 -14.65 21.27
N THR A 789 33.82 -14.29 20.35
CA THR A 789 34.17 -13.82 18.98
C THR A 789 34.95 -12.51 18.93
N GLU A 790 35.13 -11.84 20.09
CA GLU A 790 35.85 -10.56 20.23
C GLU A 790 37.34 -10.72 20.52
N LYS A 791 37.80 -11.95 20.80
CA LYS A 791 39.20 -12.27 21.07
C LYS A 791 40.03 -12.41 19.78
N GLU A 792 41.35 -12.35 19.91
CA GLU A 792 42.25 -12.59 18.78
C GLU A 792 42.12 -14.03 18.28
N PHE A 793 42.34 -14.24 16.97
CA PHE A 793 42.21 -15.56 16.34
C PHE A 793 43.01 -16.65 17.06
N SER A 794 44.24 -16.34 17.46
CA SER A 794 45.13 -17.25 18.17
C SER A 794 44.49 -17.74 19.47
N ASP A 795 43.90 -16.85 20.26
CA ASP A 795 43.30 -17.18 21.56
C ASP A 795 42.03 -18.02 21.37
N MET A 796 41.23 -17.69 20.36
CA MET A 796 40.04 -18.46 19.98
C MET A 796 40.43 -19.89 19.56
N MET A 797 41.45 -20.02 18.73
CA MET A 797 41.91 -21.32 18.22
C MET A 797 42.65 -22.12 19.29
N GLU A 798 43.37 -21.47 20.20
CA GLU A 798 43.98 -22.13 21.36
C GLU A 798 42.91 -22.78 22.25
N PHE A 799 41.86 -22.02 22.59
CA PHE A 799 40.73 -22.57 23.34
C PHE A 799 40.00 -23.69 22.57
N ALA A 800 39.75 -23.50 21.28
CA ALA A 800 39.08 -24.50 20.45
C ALA A 800 39.90 -25.81 20.37
N SER A 801 41.21 -25.69 20.18
CA SER A 801 42.13 -26.83 20.13
C SER A 801 42.15 -27.58 21.47
N ALA A 802 42.22 -26.86 22.60
CA ALA A 802 42.17 -27.46 23.94
C ALA A 802 40.87 -28.23 24.19
N ARG A 803 39.74 -27.77 23.64
CA ARG A 803 38.46 -28.49 23.72
C ARG A 803 38.40 -29.70 22.80
N LEU A 804 39.01 -29.61 21.63
CA LEU A 804 39.08 -30.74 20.70
C LEU A 804 39.96 -31.87 21.26
N SER A 805 41.07 -31.53 21.94
CA SER A 805 41.99 -32.53 22.52
C SER A 805 41.38 -33.36 23.66
N GLU A 806 40.31 -32.87 24.29
CA GLU A 806 39.51 -33.63 25.27
C GLU A 806 38.78 -34.83 24.62
N VAL A 807 38.59 -34.81 23.29
CA VAL A 807 37.84 -35.84 22.56
C VAL A 807 38.69 -36.57 21.52
N ILE A 808 39.61 -35.87 20.85
CA ILE A 808 40.52 -36.45 19.86
C ILE A 808 41.95 -36.13 20.28
N PRO A 809 42.73 -37.12 20.76
CA PRO A 809 44.13 -36.89 21.06
C PRO A 809 44.90 -36.70 19.74
N TYR A 810 45.54 -35.54 19.57
CA TYR A 810 46.31 -35.19 18.39
C TYR A 810 47.74 -34.78 18.74
N GLU A 811 48.66 -35.02 17.83
CA GLU A 811 50.03 -34.50 17.91
C GLU A 811 50.16 -33.16 17.18
N VAL A 812 49.47 -33.04 16.05
CA VAL A 812 49.37 -31.81 15.28
C VAL A 812 47.91 -31.48 15.06
N PHE A 813 47.52 -30.29 15.49
CA PHE A 813 46.27 -29.64 15.10
C PHE A 813 46.61 -28.32 14.43
N SER A 814 46.02 -28.09 13.27
CA SER A 814 46.20 -26.85 12.51
C SER A 814 44.90 -26.33 11.95
N ILE A 815 44.75 -25.01 11.95
CA ILE A 815 43.67 -24.29 11.28
C ILE A 815 44.28 -23.18 10.44
N ARG A 816 43.89 -23.12 9.16
CA ARG A 816 44.25 -22.04 8.25
C ARG A 816 43.01 -21.41 7.63
N ILE A 817 42.92 -20.10 7.66
CA ILE A 817 41.98 -19.34 6.84
C ILE A 817 42.71 -18.89 5.59
N ILE A 818 42.31 -19.39 4.44
CA ILE A 818 42.91 -19.04 3.14
C ILE A 818 41.91 -18.27 2.27
N GLU A 819 42.41 -17.31 1.50
CA GLU A 819 41.64 -16.70 0.43
C GLU A 819 41.58 -17.65 -0.80
N ARG A 820 40.38 -18.04 -1.22
CA ARG A 820 40.12 -19.13 -2.18
C ARG A 820 40.76 -18.90 -3.54
N THR A 821 40.73 -17.67 -4.04
CA THR A 821 41.24 -17.29 -5.38
C THR A 821 42.75 -17.14 -5.40
N THR A 822 43.32 -16.47 -4.41
CA THR A 822 44.76 -16.16 -4.36
C THR A 822 45.57 -17.24 -3.64
N LYS A 823 44.88 -18.16 -2.94
CA LYS A 823 45.45 -19.14 -2.00
C LYS A 823 46.29 -18.50 -0.89
N LYS A 824 46.13 -17.20 -0.65
CA LYS A 824 46.85 -16.45 0.39
C LYS A 824 46.34 -16.87 1.77
N VAL A 825 47.26 -17.23 2.67
CA VAL A 825 46.94 -17.46 4.08
C VAL A 825 46.65 -16.12 4.76
N MET A 826 45.48 -16.01 5.37
CA MET A 826 45.03 -14.83 6.10
C MET A 826 45.32 -14.93 7.59
N GLU A 827 44.91 -16.04 8.19
CA GLU A 827 45.12 -16.36 9.59
C GLU A 827 45.51 -17.85 9.68
N GLU A 828 46.42 -18.18 10.59
CA GLU A 828 46.90 -19.54 10.82
C GLU A 828 47.11 -19.79 12.31
N TYR A 829 46.75 -20.99 12.74
CA TYR A 829 47.03 -21.53 14.07
C TYR A 829 47.52 -22.95 13.91
N SER A 830 48.58 -23.32 14.63
CA SER A 830 49.09 -24.69 14.69
C SER A 830 49.65 -24.98 16.06
N THR A 831 49.41 -26.18 16.57
CA THR A 831 50.02 -26.66 17.83
C THR A 831 51.46 -27.14 17.66
N SER A 832 51.94 -27.24 16.41
CA SER A 832 53.29 -27.67 16.05
C SER A 832 53.91 -26.77 14.97
N PRO A 833 55.23 -26.52 15.00
CA PRO A 833 55.93 -25.70 14.00
C PRO A 833 56.03 -26.32 12.60
N ILE A 834 55.67 -27.59 12.42
CA ILE A 834 55.66 -28.28 11.12
C ILE A 834 54.21 -28.36 10.62
N THR A 835 53.92 -27.70 9.50
CA THR A 835 52.60 -27.73 8.85
C THR A 835 52.66 -28.59 7.56
N PRO A 836 51.89 -29.69 7.45
CA PRO A 836 51.85 -30.51 6.23
C PRO A 836 51.35 -29.71 5.00
N PRO A 837 51.65 -30.16 3.76
CA PRO A 837 51.04 -29.60 2.56
C PRO A 837 49.55 -29.95 2.52
N MET A 838 48.69 -28.94 2.73
CA MET A 838 47.24 -29.07 2.86
C MET A 838 46.55 -28.47 1.62
N GLU A 839 46.38 -29.25 0.56
CA GLU A 839 45.73 -28.75 -0.66
C GLU A 839 44.39 -29.41 -0.99
N LYS A 840 44.11 -30.61 -0.46
CA LYS A 840 42.86 -31.35 -0.70
C LYS A 840 42.39 -32.09 0.54
N ASP A 841 41.08 -32.29 0.66
CA ASP A 841 40.50 -33.14 1.69
C ASP A 841 41.01 -34.57 1.55
N PHE A 842 41.48 -35.16 2.65
CA PHE A 842 41.87 -36.56 2.66
C PHE A 842 41.72 -37.19 4.06
N LEU A 843 41.70 -38.52 4.08
CA LEU A 843 41.69 -39.34 5.28
C LEU A 843 42.70 -40.48 5.10
N GLU A 844 43.68 -40.56 5.99
CA GLU A 844 44.55 -41.70 6.20
C GLU A 844 44.11 -42.36 7.52
N ILE A 845 43.77 -43.65 7.49
CA ILE A 845 43.16 -44.35 8.63
C ILE A 845 44.21 -44.74 9.68
N SER A 846 45.41 -45.15 9.26
CA SER A 846 46.44 -45.62 10.20
C SER A 846 47.85 -45.29 9.70
N PRO A 847 48.59 -44.37 10.34
CA PRO A 847 48.15 -43.54 11.48
C PRO A 847 47.05 -42.54 11.07
N PHE A 848 46.14 -42.21 11.99
CA PHE A 848 45.01 -41.32 11.65
C PHE A 848 45.50 -39.91 11.31
N ARG A 849 45.31 -39.52 10.05
CA ARG A 849 45.56 -38.16 9.55
C ARG A 849 44.42 -37.71 8.67
N THR A 850 43.99 -36.47 8.85
CA THR A 850 42.94 -35.92 8.01
C THR A 850 43.09 -34.41 7.84
N VAL A 851 42.75 -33.96 6.64
CA VAL A 851 42.59 -32.55 6.30
C VAL A 851 41.19 -32.35 5.79
N MET A 852 40.53 -31.30 6.28
CA MET A 852 39.16 -30.96 5.96
C MET A 852 39.02 -29.46 5.68
N SER A 853 38.46 -29.09 4.53
CA SER A 853 38.17 -27.72 4.15
C SER A 853 36.71 -27.35 4.36
N PHE A 854 36.45 -26.28 5.09
CA PHE A 854 35.13 -25.74 5.39
C PHE A 854 35.00 -24.36 4.75
N HIS A 855 33.88 -24.10 4.10
CA HIS A 855 33.66 -22.81 3.47
C HIS A 855 33.20 -21.79 4.51
N LEU A 856 34.03 -20.79 4.79
CA LEU A 856 33.70 -19.70 5.71
C LEU A 856 32.78 -18.71 5.00
N ASP A 857 33.20 -18.17 3.86
CA ASP A 857 32.43 -17.22 3.06
C ASP A 857 32.81 -17.28 1.57
N MET A 858 32.33 -16.33 0.75
CA MET A 858 32.62 -16.29 -0.69
C MET A 858 34.10 -16.30 -1.07
N LYS A 859 34.97 -15.78 -0.21
CA LYS A 859 36.39 -15.59 -0.47
C LYS A 859 37.26 -16.49 0.38
N HIS A 860 36.77 -17.08 1.47
CA HIS A 860 37.62 -17.74 2.45
C HIS A 860 37.22 -19.17 2.73
N ASP A 861 38.23 -20.03 2.79
CA ASP A 861 38.12 -21.42 3.24
C ASP A 861 38.90 -21.58 4.54
N MET A 862 38.28 -22.26 5.50
CA MET A 862 38.95 -22.77 6.70
C MET A 862 39.44 -24.18 6.42
N ILE A 863 40.74 -24.42 6.51
CA ILE A 863 41.32 -25.75 6.40
C ILE A 863 41.70 -26.20 7.81
N VAL A 864 41.14 -27.31 8.27
CA VAL A 864 41.44 -27.95 9.54
C VAL A 864 42.25 -29.21 9.26
N GLY A 865 43.41 -29.35 9.90
CA GLY A 865 44.27 -30.52 9.77
C GLY A 865 44.53 -31.15 11.13
N VAL A 866 44.38 -32.47 11.22
CA VAL A 866 44.63 -33.25 12.43
C VAL A 866 45.50 -34.45 12.10
N GLU A 867 46.59 -34.60 12.84
CA GLU A 867 47.46 -35.77 12.80
C GLU A 867 47.60 -36.39 14.19
N THR A 868 47.51 -37.71 14.23
CA THR A 868 47.62 -38.49 15.46
C THR A 868 48.51 -39.71 15.19
N ASN A 869 49.08 -40.29 16.25
CA ASN A 869 49.75 -41.59 16.20
C ASN A 869 48.79 -42.76 16.48
N LEU A 870 47.47 -42.53 16.43
CA LEU A 870 46.49 -43.58 16.63
C LEU A 870 46.47 -44.51 15.42
N GLU A 871 46.74 -45.79 15.66
CA GLU A 871 46.35 -46.86 14.75
C GLU A 871 44.86 -47.13 15.00
N CYS A 872 44.02 -46.80 14.02
CA CYS A 872 42.58 -46.98 14.16
C CYS A 872 42.03 -47.87 13.05
N ASP A 873 40.98 -48.62 13.37
CA ASP A 873 40.21 -49.34 12.36
C ASP A 873 39.30 -48.36 11.61
N GLU A 874 38.73 -48.81 10.49
CA GLU A 874 37.88 -47.96 9.64
C GLU A 874 36.71 -47.35 10.44
N LYS A 875 36.09 -48.11 11.34
CA LYS A 875 34.99 -47.63 12.19
C LYS A 875 35.44 -46.46 13.07
N THR A 876 36.54 -46.63 13.79
CA THR A 876 37.08 -45.61 14.70
C THR A 876 37.56 -44.37 13.95
N ALA A 877 38.18 -44.54 12.78
CA ALA A 877 38.56 -43.41 11.92
C ALA A 877 37.35 -42.55 11.54
N TRP A 878 36.24 -43.18 11.16
CA TRP A 878 35.01 -42.48 10.82
C TRP A 878 34.36 -41.76 12.01
N GLU A 879 34.44 -42.32 13.21
CA GLU A 879 33.98 -41.66 14.46
C GLU A 879 34.81 -40.39 14.75
N LEU A 880 36.13 -40.44 14.53
CA LEU A 880 37.01 -39.28 14.69
C LEU A 880 36.75 -38.22 13.62
N VAL A 881 36.55 -38.63 12.37
CA VAL A 881 36.16 -37.73 11.26
C VAL A 881 34.85 -37.03 11.57
N GLU A 882 33.86 -37.75 12.11
CA GLU A 882 32.57 -37.16 12.50
C GLU A 882 32.72 -36.07 13.55
N THR A 883 33.53 -36.37 14.56
CA THR A 883 33.82 -35.45 15.66
C THR A 883 34.53 -34.19 15.14
N LEU A 884 35.50 -34.35 14.24
CA LEU A 884 36.18 -33.23 13.59
C LEU A 884 35.28 -32.41 12.69
N GLU A 885 34.34 -33.05 11.99
CA GLU A 885 33.41 -32.37 11.12
C GLU A 885 32.40 -31.54 11.91
N GLN A 886 31.86 -32.09 13.00
CA GLN A 886 31.00 -31.33 13.93
C GLN A 886 31.75 -30.12 14.51
N PHE A 887 33.00 -30.33 14.95
CA PHE A 887 33.88 -29.28 15.44
C PHE A 887 34.10 -28.18 14.38
N GLY A 888 34.46 -28.57 13.15
CA GLY A 888 34.70 -27.65 12.04
C GLY A 888 33.45 -26.86 11.64
N ASN A 889 32.26 -27.48 11.65
CA ASN A 889 30.99 -26.81 11.37
C ASN A 889 30.63 -25.75 12.44
N ILE A 890 30.88 -26.05 13.72
CA ILE A 890 30.68 -25.08 14.80
C ILE A 890 31.66 -23.93 14.68
N LEU A 891 32.96 -24.21 14.47
CA LEU A 891 33.96 -23.17 14.26
C LEU A 891 33.66 -22.31 13.04
N THR A 892 33.17 -22.91 11.96
CA THR A 892 32.72 -22.17 10.77
C THR A 892 31.65 -21.14 11.12
N THR A 893 30.71 -21.49 12.01
CA THR A 893 29.65 -20.57 12.46
C THR A 893 30.23 -19.40 13.26
N ILE A 894 31.11 -19.68 14.21
CA ILE A 894 31.77 -18.68 15.07
C ILE A 894 32.67 -17.74 14.24
N LEU A 895 33.47 -18.30 13.32
CA LEU A 895 34.37 -17.54 12.46
C LEU A 895 33.62 -16.77 11.37
N ARG A 896 32.50 -17.30 10.85
CA ARG A 896 31.59 -16.53 9.99
C ARG A 896 31.06 -15.30 10.71
N GLU A 897 30.57 -15.46 11.94
CA GLU A 897 30.07 -14.33 12.73
C GLU A 897 31.15 -13.26 12.90
N ARG A 898 32.38 -13.65 13.25
CA ARG A 898 33.52 -12.73 13.34
C ARG A 898 33.86 -12.06 11.99
N LEU A 899 33.96 -12.81 10.90
CA LEU A 899 34.27 -12.27 9.57
C LEU A 899 33.16 -11.36 9.03
N TYR A 900 31.90 -11.72 9.26
CA TYR A 900 30.75 -10.89 8.89
C TYR A 900 30.70 -9.62 9.73
N ARG A 901 30.97 -9.73 11.04
CA ARG A 901 31.09 -8.59 11.94
C ARG A 901 32.19 -7.64 11.46
N ASP A 902 33.38 -8.14 11.15
CA ASP A 902 34.49 -7.32 10.67
C ASP A 902 34.20 -6.63 9.32
N ARG A 903 33.46 -7.29 8.42
CA ARG A 903 33.05 -6.74 7.11
C ARG A 903 31.88 -5.78 7.19
N SER A 904 30.92 -6.02 8.08
CA SER A 904 29.75 -5.15 8.25
C SER A 904 30.13 -3.86 8.98
N MET A 905 31.21 -3.88 9.77
CA MET A 905 31.67 -2.73 10.53
C MET A 905 32.35 -1.63 9.72
N LYS A 906 33.02 -1.97 8.60
CA LYS A 906 33.88 -1.03 7.85
C LYS A 906 33.46 -0.90 6.40
N ASP A 907 33.51 0.31 5.86
CA ASP A 907 33.35 0.56 4.43
C ASP A 907 34.59 0.02 3.67
N PRO A 908 34.41 -0.85 2.67
CA PRO A 908 35.51 -1.55 2.02
C PRO A 908 36.41 -0.65 1.17
N LEU A 909 35.92 0.53 0.77
CA LEU A 909 36.67 1.48 -0.06
C LEU A 909 37.56 2.40 0.77
N THR A 910 37.00 2.91 1.86
CA THR A 910 37.60 3.98 2.68
C THR A 910 38.24 3.44 3.96
N GLY A 911 37.87 2.22 4.37
CA GLY A 911 38.30 1.58 5.60
C GLY A 911 37.75 2.19 6.89
N VAL A 912 37.00 3.30 6.82
CA VAL A 912 36.27 3.89 7.96
C VAL A 912 35.02 3.07 8.29
N LEU A 913 34.26 3.42 9.32
CA LEU A 913 33.07 2.65 9.68
C LEU A 913 32.02 2.68 8.55
N SER A 914 31.30 1.58 8.35
CA SER A 914 30.13 1.58 7.48
C SER A 914 29.05 2.46 8.10
N ARG A 915 28.13 3.01 7.28
CA ARG A 915 27.02 3.82 7.79
C ARG A 915 26.26 3.11 8.90
N TRP A 916 25.93 1.84 8.70
CA TRP A 916 25.13 1.05 9.65
C TRP A 916 25.82 0.95 11.01
N TYR A 917 27.10 0.54 11.02
CA TYR A 917 27.84 0.35 12.26
C TYR A 917 28.24 1.67 12.93
N PHE A 918 28.44 2.74 12.15
CA PHE A 918 28.62 4.08 12.70
C PHE A 918 27.38 4.53 13.49
N MET A 919 26.18 4.29 12.95
CA MET A 919 24.92 4.68 13.61
C MET A 919 24.71 3.90 14.92
N GLU A 920 24.96 2.59 14.92
CA GLU A 920 24.92 1.76 16.14
C GLU A 920 25.87 2.30 17.22
N ARG A 921 27.13 2.60 16.86
CA ARG A 921 28.10 3.17 17.80
C ARG A 921 27.74 4.59 18.24
N LEU A 922 27.11 5.38 17.38
CA LEU A 922 26.64 6.72 17.74
C LEU A 922 25.54 6.68 18.81
N GLU A 923 24.59 5.73 18.71
CA GLU A 923 23.56 5.53 19.73
C GLU A 923 24.17 5.21 21.11
N GLU A 924 25.19 4.35 21.14
CA GLU A 924 25.91 4.04 22.38
C GLU A 924 26.61 5.27 22.98
N GLU A 925 27.27 6.09 22.15
CA GLU A 925 27.94 7.31 22.61
C GLU A 925 26.94 8.39 23.03
N ALA A 926 25.78 8.49 22.37
CA ALA A 926 24.69 9.37 22.79
C ALA A 926 24.11 8.95 24.14
N TYR A 927 23.91 7.65 24.37
CA TYR A 927 23.48 7.12 25.67
C TYR A 927 24.51 7.44 26.78
N LYS A 928 25.80 7.26 26.51
CA LYS A 928 26.88 7.63 27.44
C LYS A 928 26.89 9.14 27.71
N SER A 929 26.77 9.95 26.66
CA SER A 929 26.69 11.42 26.76
C SER A 929 25.53 11.86 27.65
N SER A 930 24.33 11.29 27.45
CA SER A 930 23.16 11.57 28.26
C SER A 930 23.31 11.14 29.72
N ARG A 931 23.90 9.96 29.96
CA ARG A 931 24.10 9.41 31.31
C ARG A 931 25.14 10.18 32.11
N TYR A 932 26.27 10.51 31.50
CA TYR A 932 27.40 11.15 32.15
C TYR A 932 27.42 12.68 32.00
N LYS A 933 26.44 13.26 31.30
CA LYS A 933 26.35 14.69 30.97
C LYS A 933 27.64 15.22 30.31
N SER A 934 28.29 14.40 29.49
CA SER A 934 29.47 14.79 28.72
C SER A 934 29.06 15.30 27.34
N PRO A 935 29.70 16.35 26.80
CA PRO A 935 29.35 16.88 25.49
C PRO A 935 29.63 15.84 24.39
N LEU A 936 28.82 15.84 23.34
CA LEU A 936 28.98 15.01 22.15
C LEU A 936 28.65 15.89 20.95
N SER A 937 29.53 15.92 19.96
CA SER A 937 29.32 16.68 18.72
C SER A 937 29.41 15.78 17.50
N ILE A 938 28.61 16.10 16.49
CA ILE A 938 28.58 15.42 15.19
C ILE A 938 29.04 16.39 14.12
N ILE A 939 29.88 15.89 13.20
CA ILE A 939 30.31 16.59 12.00
C ILE A 939 29.81 15.80 10.79
N MET A 940 29.04 16.45 9.93
CA MET A 940 28.77 15.96 8.58
C MET A 940 29.79 16.57 7.61
N CYS A 941 30.34 15.77 6.72
CA CYS A 941 31.40 16.15 5.81
C CYS A 941 31.08 15.65 4.40
N ASP A 942 31.37 16.46 3.39
CA ASP A 942 31.22 16.07 1.99
C ASP A 942 32.40 16.56 1.16
N ALA A 943 32.78 15.74 0.18
CA ALA A 943 33.85 16.02 -0.76
C ALA A 943 33.39 16.93 -1.91
N ASP A 944 33.89 18.16 -1.89
CA ASP A 944 33.50 19.22 -2.81
C ASP A 944 33.86 18.86 -4.26
N ASP A 945 32.88 18.94 -5.16
CA ASP A 945 33.05 18.69 -6.59
C ASP A 945 33.61 17.28 -6.92
N PHE A 946 33.43 16.30 -6.04
CA PHE A 946 33.92 14.93 -6.24
C PHE A 946 33.49 14.32 -7.58
N LYS A 947 32.28 14.64 -8.05
CA LYS A 947 31.79 14.21 -9.36
C LYS A 947 32.72 14.63 -10.51
N LYS A 948 33.36 15.80 -10.45
CA LYS A 948 34.31 16.24 -11.49
C LYS A 948 35.52 15.32 -11.57
N ILE A 949 35.97 14.76 -10.45
CA ILE A 949 37.08 13.79 -10.44
C ILE A 949 36.66 12.51 -11.14
N ASN A 950 35.46 12.01 -10.86
CA ASN A 950 34.92 10.83 -11.54
C ASN A 950 34.72 11.09 -13.05
N ASP A 951 34.16 12.23 -13.41
CA ASP A 951 33.85 12.58 -14.79
C ASP A 951 35.14 12.81 -15.62
N GLN A 952 36.20 13.36 -15.01
CA GLN A 952 37.44 13.70 -15.70
C GLN A 952 38.50 12.59 -15.67
N PHE A 953 38.56 11.80 -14.60
CA PHE A 953 39.64 10.80 -14.37
C PHE A 953 39.12 9.37 -14.17
N GLY A 954 37.80 9.17 -14.25
CA GLY A 954 37.14 7.87 -14.11
C GLY A 954 36.90 7.46 -12.66
N HIS A 955 35.95 6.54 -12.46
CA HIS A 955 35.56 6.05 -11.13
C HIS A 955 36.71 5.44 -10.33
N VAL A 956 37.68 4.81 -10.98
CA VAL A 956 38.87 4.25 -10.31
C VAL A 956 39.70 5.34 -9.62
N ALA A 957 39.76 6.55 -10.19
CA ALA A 957 40.43 7.68 -9.59
C ALA A 957 39.65 8.21 -8.38
N GLY A 958 38.32 8.33 -8.50
CA GLY A 958 37.45 8.69 -7.39
C GLY A 958 37.52 7.70 -6.23
N ASP A 959 37.55 6.41 -6.51
CA ASP A 959 37.71 5.35 -5.52
C ASP A 959 39.02 5.49 -4.74
N LYS A 960 40.13 5.76 -5.44
CA LYS A 960 41.42 6.04 -4.80
C LYS A 960 41.37 7.30 -3.93
N THR A 961 40.69 8.35 -4.38
CA THR A 961 40.51 9.60 -3.63
C THR A 961 39.72 9.36 -2.35
N LEU A 962 38.62 8.61 -2.40
CA LEU A 962 37.84 8.25 -1.21
C LEU A 962 38.64 7.37 -0.23
N GLY A 963 39.39 6.40 -0.76
CA GLY A 963 40.31 5.58 0.03
C GLY A 963 41.35 6.40 0.77
N TRP A 964 41.93 7.40 0.10
CA TRP A 964 42.87 8.35 0.72
C TRP A 964 42.20 9.25 1.76
N LEU A 965 41.02 9.82 1.46
CA LEU A 965 40.27 10.65 2.41
C LEU A 965 39.97 9.91 3.72
N GLY A 966 39.54 8.65 3.63
CA GLY A 966 39.28 7.82 4.81
C GLY A 966 40.53 7.61 5.67
N ARG A 967 41.69 7.32 5.05
CA ARG A 967 42.97 7.24 5.77
C ARG A 967 43.36 8.57 6.40
N LYS A 968 43.19 9.67 5.66
CA LYS A 968 43.58 11.00 6.12
C LYS A 968 42.75 11.44 7.33
N MET A 969 41.43 11.26 7.29
CA MET A 969 40.55 11.58 8.42
C MET A 969 40.94 10.78 9.67
N LYS A 970 41.19 9.47 9.53
CA LYS A 970 41.66 8.64 10.64
C LYS A 970 43.00 9.09 11.24
N SER A 971 43.91 9.63 10.42
CA SER A 971 45.20 10.09 10.95
C SER A 971 45.11 11.37 11.79
N VAL A 972 44.03 12.15 11.61
CA VAL A 972 43.80 13.42 12.34
C VAL A 972 42.95 13.20 13.59
N LEU A 973 42.04 12.23 13.55
CA LEU A 973 41.09 11.92 14.63
C LEU A 973 41.73 11.05 15.73
N ARG A 974 41.19 11.15 16.95
CA ARG A 974 41.62 10.33 18.10
C ARG A 974 41.06 8.92 17.97
N LYS A 975 41.65 7.96 18.67
CA LYS A 975 41.13 6.57 18.74
C LYS A 975 39.70 6.47 19.29
N SER A 976 39.31 7.41 20.15
CA SER A 976 37.96 7.53 20.72
C SER A 976 36.93 8.12 19.76
N ASP A 977 37.39 8.83 18.72
CA ASP A 977 36.51 9.52 17.78
C ASP A 977 36.02 8.50 16.74
N LEU A 978 34.76 8.64 16.33
CA LEU A 978 34.17 7.75 15.33
C LEU A 978 34.21 8.47 13.99
N VAL A 979 34.58 7.75 12.93
CA VAL A 979 34.47 8.21 11.55
C VAL A 979 33.84 7.11 10.71
N GLY A 980 32.82 7.46 9.93
CA GLY A 980 32.12 6.55 9.03
C GLY A 980 31.82 7.19 7.69
N ARG A 981 31.58 6.35 6.67
CA ARG A 981 31.10 6.80 5.37
C ARG A 981 29.59 6.79 5.37
N TYR A 982 28.97 7.96 5.20
CA TYR A 982 27.53 8.17 5.31
C TYR A 982 26.82 7.99 3.96
N GLY A 983 27.49 8.37 2.87
CA GLY A 983 26.97 8.36 1.50
C GLY A 983 28.06 8.06 0.46
N GLY A 984 27.80 8.41 -0.80
CA GLY A 984 28.75 8.17 -1.91
C GLY A 984 30.11 8.84 -1.65
N GLU A 985 30.07 10.13 -1.36
CA GLU A 985 31.23 11.00 -1.11
C GLU A 985 31.15 11.70 0.26
N GLU A 986 30.17 11.31 1.07
CA GLU A 986 29.85 11.89 2.36
C GLU A 986 30.42 11.07 3.51
N PHE A 987 31.00 11.75 4.49
CA PHE A 987 31.54 11.19 5.72
C PHE A 987 30.84 11.80 6.93
N ILE A 988 30.73 11.01 7.98
CA ILE A 988 30.17 11.43 9.27
C ILE A 988 31.19 11.14 10.37
N ILE A 989 31.30 12.06 11.33
CA ILE A 989 32.23 11.98 12.44
C ILE A 989 31.46 12.26 13.74
N ALA A 990 31.68 11.43 14.76
CA ALA A 990 31.20 11.68 16.12
C ALA A 990 32.39 11.90 17.04
N LEU A 991 32.30 12.94 17.87
CA LEU A 991 33.36 13.37 18.79
C LEU A 991 32.84 13.29 20.23
N PRO A 992 32.96 12.12 20.91
CA PRO A 992 32.60 11.98 22.32
C PRO A 992 33.46 12.90 23.20
N GLY A 993 32.84 13.50 24.22
CA GLY A 993 33.51 14.40 25.15
C GLY A 993 33.94 15.74 24.53
N THR A 994 33.34 16.14 23.39
CA THR A 994 33.74 17.34 22.64
C THR A 994 32.55 18.28 22.44
N SER A 995 32.70 19.54 22.85
CA SER A 995 31.69 20.60 22.67
C SER A 995 31.65 21.16 21.24
N LEU A 996 30.61 21.93 20.89
CA LEU A 996 30.42 22.49 19.56
C LEU A 996 31.63 23.32 19.08
N GLU A 997 32.21 24.15 19.96
CA GLU A 997 33.35 25.01 19.61
C GLU A 997 34.63 24.19 19.40
N GLU A 998 34.83 23.14 20.18
CA GLU A 998 35.96 22.23 20.02
C GLU A 998 35.80 21.36 18.76
N ALA A 999 34.59 20.91 18.48
CA ALA A 999 34.27 20.15 17.27
C ALA A 999 34.50 20.99 16.00
N LYS A 1000 34.18 22.28 16.03
CA LYS A 1000 34.52 23.22 14.96
C LYS A 1000 36.04 23.29 14.73
N ILE A 1001 36.85 23.29 15.79
CA ILE A 1001 38.31 23.28 15.67
C ILE A 1001 38.80 21.98 15.03
N VAL A 1002 38.22 20.83 15.41
CA VAL A 1002 38.54 19.53 14.78
C VAL A 1002 38.17 19.52 13.30
N ALA A 1003 37.00 20.03 12.94
CA ALA A 1003 36.58 20.16 11.53
C ALA A 1003 37.53 21.06 10.73
N GLU A 1004 37.98 22.21 11.27
CA GLU A 1004 38.96 23.07 10.60
C GLU A 1004 40.34 22.40 10.45
N LYS A 1005 40.76 21.59 11.43
CA LYS A 1005 41.98 20.79 11.33
C LYS A 1005 41.89 19.76 10.21
N LEU A 1006 40.77 19.04 10.11
CA LEU A 1006 40.52 18.08 9.03
C LEU A 1006 40.53 18.76 7.67
N ARG A 1007 39.84 19.90 7.54
CA ARG A 1007 39.80 20.69 6.30
C ARG A 1007 41.19 21.09 5.82
N LYS A 1008 42.01 21.68 6.70
CA LYS A 1008 43.39 22.06 6.36
C LYS A 1008 44.26 20.86 6.06
N ALA A 1009 44.16 19.80 6.86
CA ALA A 1009 44.98 18.60 6.70
C ALA A 1009 44.75 17.92 5.35
N VAL A 1010 43.51 17.93 4.83
CA VAL A 1010 43.18 17.39 3.50
C VAL A 1010 43.62 18.34 2.38
N MET A 1011 43.41 19.64 2.54
CA MET A 1011 43.77 20.65 1.54
C MET A 1011 45.29 20.77 1.33
N GLU A 1012 46.08 20.63 2.40
CA GLU A 1012 47.53 20.82 2.40
C GLU A 1012 48.31 19.50 2.18
N ASP A 1013 47.61 18.37 2.00
CA ASP A 1013 48.25 17.06 1.85
C ASP A 1013 48.92 16.91 0.46
N PRO A 1014 50.21 16.55 0.38
CA PRO A 1014 50.88 16.26 -0.89
C PRO A 1014 50.25 15.10 -1.69
N GLU A 1015 49.57 14.15 -1.04
CA GLU A 1015 48.85 13.05 -1.71
C GLU A 1015 47.50 13.51 -2.33
N ASN A 1016 47.06 14.75 -2.06
CA ASN A 1016 45.87 15.34 -2.67
C ASN A 1016 46.11 15.75 -4.14
N THR A 1017 46.30 14.74 -4.98
CA THR A 1017 46.63 14.85 -6.41
C THR A 1017 45.58 15.56 -7.25
N TYR A 1018 44.33 15.65 -6.79
CA TYR A 1018 43.23 16.29 -7.52
C TYR A 1018 42.74 17.59 -6.86
N HIS A 1019 43.48 18.11 -5.87
CA HIS A 1019 43.14 19.34 -5.14
C HIS A 1019 41.70 19.36 -4.60
N ILE A 1020 41.20 18.21 -4.13
CA ILE A 1020 39.85 18.10 -3.58
C ILE A 1020 39.76 18.83 -2.25
N THR A 1021 38.65 19.52 -2.02
CA THR A 1021 38.34 20.18 -0.74
C THR A 1021 37.16 19.50 -0.06
N LEU A 1022 37.00 19.76 1.23
CA LEU A 1022 35.88 19.25 2.01
C LEU A 1022 35.10 20.40 2.64
N SER A 1023 33.77 20.29 2.60
CA SER A 1023 32.86 21.14 3.37
C SER A 1023 32.38 20.40 4.61
N PHE A 1024 32.13 21.13 5.70
CA PHE A 1024 31.76 20.55 6.99
C PHE A 1024 30.59 21.30 7.64
N GLY A 1025 29.64 20.54 8.16
CA GLY A 1025 28.57 21.02 9.03
C GLY A 1025 28.69 20.42 10.43
N VAL A 1026 28.60 21.24 11.48
CA VAL A 1026 28.84 20.81 12.86
C VAL A 1026 27.64 21.12 13.75
N ALA A 1027 27.18 20.12 14.51
CA ALA A 1027 26.13 20.26 15.51
C ALA A 1027 26.48 19.54 16.81
N GLU A 1028 26.04 20.08 17.94
CA GLU A 1028 26.19 19.46 19.26
C GLU A 1028 24.91 18.73 19.65
N TYR A 1029 25.08 17.53 20.19
CA TYR A 1029 24.01 16.69 20.70
C TYR A 1029 23.37 17.33 21.93
N LYS A 1030 22.04 17.46 21.92
CA LYS A 1030 21.24 17.96 23.04
C LYS A 1030 20.77 16.77 23.85
N ASN A 1031 20.93 16.88 25.17
CA ASN A 1031 20.64 15.76 26.06
C ASN A 1031 19.18 15.27 25.93
N GLY A 1032 19.01 13.98 25.60
CA GLY A 1032 17.71 13.32 25.48
C GLY A 1032 17.02 13.51 24.12
N GLU A 1033 17.69 14.13 23.15
CA GLU A 1033 17.21 14.15 21.77
C GLU A 1033 17.61 12.86 21.02
N ASP A 1034 16.92 12.55 19.93
CA ASP A 1034 17.35 11.48 19.03
C ASP A 1034 18.65 11.90 18.31
N PRO A 1035 19.73 11.09 18.32
CA PRO A 1035 20.97 11.40 17.60
C PRO A 1035 20.75 11.78 16.13
N PHE A 1036 19.68 11.28 15.49
CA PHE A 1036 19.31 11.64 14.13
C PHE A 1036 18.94 13.12 13.98
N GLU A 1037 18.34 13.74 14.99
CA GLU A 1037 18.04 15.20 14.99
C GLU A 1037 19.33 16.03 15.06
N THR A 1038 20.37 15.53 15.74
CA THR A 1038 21.70 16.16 15.72
C THR A 1038 22.35 16.04 14.34
N ILE A 1039 22.25 14.86 13.71
CA ILE A 1039 22.73 14.62 12.34
C ILE A 1039 22.07 15.59 11.37
N LYS A 1040 20.75 15.75 11.44
CA LYS A 1040 19.99 16.66 10.58
C LYS A 1040 20.48 18.11 10.71
N ARG A 1041 20.73 18.60 11.93
CA ARG A 1041 21.30 19.93 12.15
C ARG A 1041 22.71 20.07 11.58
N ALA A 1042 23.53 19.02 11.69
CA ALA A 1042 24.87 19.00 11.09
C ALA A 1042 24.78 19.02 9.55
N ASP A 1043 23.83 18.30 8.96
CA ASP A 1043 23.59 18.28 7.52
C ASP A 1043 23.09 19.63 6.98
N GLU A 1044 22.15 20.27 7.68
CA GLU A 1044 21.70 21.63 7.35
C GLU A 1044 22.86 22.65 7.39
N ALA A 1045 23.76 22.52 8.37
CA ALA A 1045 24.97 23.33 8.44
C ALA A 1045 25.94 23.02 7.29
N LEU A 1046 26.09 21.76 6.89
CA LEU A 1046 26.92 21.35 5.76
C LEU A 1046 26.39 21.89 4.44
N TYR A 1047 25.07 21.82 4.23
CA TYR A 1047 24.41 22.43 3.08
C TYR A 1047 24.72 23.93 3.00
N LEU A 1048 24.63 24.64 4.13
CA LEU A 1048 25.00 26.05 4.19
C LEU A 1048 26.48 26.27 3.82
N ALA A 1049 27.41 25.43 4.32
CA ALA A 1049 28.83 25.50 3.95
C ALA A 1049 29.04 25.36 2.42
N LYS A 1050 28.33 24.43 1.79
CA LYS A 1050 28.37 24.25 0.32
C LYS A 1050 27.86 25.47 -0.44
N THR A 1051 26.81 26.12 0.06
CA THR A 1051 26.25 27.34 -0.59
C THR A 1051 27.10 28.60 -0.35
N LEU A 1052 27.92 28.63 0.70
CA LEU A 1052 28.79 29.77 1.04
C LEU A 1052 30.16 29.74 0.32
N GLY A 1053 30.32 28.90 -0.70
CA GLY A 1053 31.53 28.82 -1.51
C GLY A 1053 32.38 27.58 -1.28
N LYS A 1054 31.87 26.58 -0.54
CA LYS A 1054 32.54 25.29 -0.25
C LYS A 1054 33.84 25.45 0.55
N ASN A 1055 34.60 24.38 0.77
CA ASN A 1055 35.86 24.38 1.51
C ASN A 1055 35.77 25.17 2.85
N SER A 1056 34.70 24.96 3.61
CA SER A 1056 34.41 25.73 4.81
C SER A 1056 33.74 24.90 5.90
N VAL A 1057 33.81 25.39 7.14
CA VAL A 1057 33.16 24.80 8.30
C VAL A 1057 32.06 25.72 8.80
N VAL A 1058 30.83 25.20 8.84
CA VAL A 1058 29.66 25.92 9.37
C VAL A 1058 29.11 25.17 10.57
N THR A 1059 28.71 25.90 11.61
CA THR A 1059 28.08 25.33 12.80
C THR A 1059 26.59 25.64 12.84
N GLU A 1060 25.83 24.83 13.56
CA GLU A 1060 24.39 25.03 13.76
C GLU A 1060 24.02 26.41 14.33
N LYS A 1061 24.93 27.10 15.03
CA LYS A 1061 24.71 28.47 15.55
C LYS A 1061 24.51 29.50 14.45
N VAL A 1062 24.97 29.22 13.23
CA VAL A 1062 24.77 30.10 12.07
C VAL A 1062 23.33 29.97 11.53
N LEU A 1063 22.71 28.80 11.69
CA LEU A 1063 21.32 28.55 11.28
C LEU A 1063 20.34 29.37 12.13
N SER A 1064 20.56 29.44 13.44
CA SER A 1064 19.66 30.17 14.37
C SER A 1064 19.67 31.69 14.22
N ARG A 1065 20.73 32.29 13.65
CA ARG A 1065 20.84 33.74 13.41
C ARG A 1065 20.15 34.23 12.13
N ARG A 1066 19.64 33.32 11.28
CA ARG A 1066 18.88 33.67 10.06
C ARG A 1066 17.36 33.55 10.25
N SER A 1067 16.93 32.90 11.33
CA SER A 1067 15.51 32.72 11.69
C SER A 1067 14.98 33.79 12.67
N SER A 1068 15.89 34.65 13.17
CA SER A 1068 15.63 35.87 13.95
C SER A 1068 15.93 37.10 13.10
#